data_AF-A0A9W9X7P3-F1
#
_entry.id   AF-A0A9W9X7P3-F1
#
_cell.length_a   1.000
_cell.length_b   1.000
_cell.length_c   1.000
_cell.angle_alpha   90.00
_cell.angle_beta   90.00
_cell.angle_gamma   90.00
#
_symmetry.space_group_name_H-M   'P 1'
#
loop_
_entity.id
_entity.type
_entity.pdbx_description
1 polymer ?
#
loop_
_entity_poly.entity_id
_entity_poly.type
_entity_poly.pdbx_seq_one_letter_code
_entity_poly.pdbx_strand_id
1 'polypeptide(L)'
;MSQPQFTDQRTTQNIDAWIFGSGTEALASAVYLIKDAKVHPPRIHIIDKHLFSEQISHRPGSWSDGYDQFAACLPVPAGLPMERLLASLPSTQSQGPSLLDEIQTAEANRVPKKRNVRTCFLAMTKGSVNHIPTDSLNLSTKHRIALIRLLCKRERYLSQRQVQDLLPEDFFQCPFWAIWSAQFGFQPWHSAAELRRSIRQYLPQFHSLSILSCLDITGYYQYESLYLPIYNFLQSCGVDFRYGVEVKDMQVSNDNVKQKVIGFNLVQGKLQLRKQLGENDIVIINIGSTISGSAVGTNNSTPVWQSLDADDLFDQNWSVWLDLGNKHKGLGNPYNFCTRQSESMMESFTITTQDLVLYDDLRSLSKCTSEAGAFIFLGDSNWKINLCIPAQPVFSSQPQDVRVLWGFAHAPRVEGNYVRRILLHSSGADILSEILAHLNLHYNPPLSRTVTIPRAMPRMGSLFLTRALNDRPSIMPLSNVGLVGPFTELSGYTCADVSYGIRTAKMAMEKTKKARIRDKRDPEQTEAWILGTGTASLASAFYLIKHAKVPPQKVHILESRDSLQEIWHHKGDPSSGYDQFGRCLPVPIGGPLKEILSCVPSAFPTTGRRVQSFLHAIQSAEVNRTFSTQVGSTCIVVQRDRKLQNIVTGSLDLNLKQRLNLVRLMPKGEKRLGRNHISDFFPQSFFETSFWAIWSAQFGLQPWHSATEFRRALRHYLGDFHNLSFLNCLDITGYYQFESIFLPICLFLESLDVDFQFDTKVRAIATTSDNDSRTISRLELSQNGFLTRKDLGPHDIVIATLGSTESGTAVGSNDHQPVMLSFDACDQFDENWSLWLTLAPTGRDFGNPYTFRTRRPQSMVESFTITTEELNFFNYLTSLSQSTLATGALIVLRESQWKLNLCIPAQPVFQYQPEDVRVLWGFALFPEGIGDYVKKPMLQCSGAEIMTELLKHLNYPSELVFRHTVNIPRVMPRMSAIFLAHSRDERPDVVRRSTSNIGLVGQFVEIPQYSCIDMSYAARSAQMVVSGLMGIDIPSAEVRRSLTALLIRILLWK
;
A
#
# COMPACT_ATOMS: atom_id res chain seq x y z
N MET A 1 37.71 -3.09 45.98
CA MET A 1 36.58 -2.14 46.16
C MET A 1 36.31 -1.55 44.79
N SER A 2 35.55 -2.27 43.96
CA SER A 2 34.09 -2.22 43.75
C SER A 2 33.84 -1.66 42.36
N GLN A 3 33.77 -2.59 41.40
CA GLN A 3 33.38 -2.39 40.01
C GLN A 3 32.03 -1.66 39.92
N PRO A 4 31.83 -0.74 38.95
CA PRO A 4 30.49 -0.39 38.52
C PRO A 4 29.95 -1.55 37.66
N GLN A 5 28.93 -2.24 38.17
CA GLN A 5 28.15 -3.22 37.42
C GLN A 5 27.38 -2.48 36.31
N PHE A 6 27.84 -2.63 35.07
CA PHE A 6 27.03 -2.40 33.88
C PHE A 6 26.14 -3.63 33.67
N THR A 7 24.86 -3.56 34.05
CA THR A 7 23.88 -4.60 33.78
C THR A 7 22.84 -4.14 32.76
N ASP A 8 22.81 -4.89 31.65
CA ASP A 8 21.82 -5.02 30.58
C ASP A 8 21.58 -3.89 29.55
N GLN A 9 22.54 -3.76 28.61
CA GLN A 9 22.38 -3.22 27.24
C GLN A 9 22.18 -4.34 26.20
N ARG A 10 21.34 -5.35 26.49
CA ARG A 10 21.13 -6.48 25.58
C ARG A 10 20.02 -6.20 24.57
N THR A 11 20.35 -5.71 23.38
CA THR A 11 19.68 -6.15 22.11
C THR A 11 20.33 -5.63 20.82
N THR A 12 21.10 -4.54 20.81
CA THR A 12 21.80 -4.06 19.59
C THR A 12 23.33 -4.16 19.63
N GLN A 13 23.92 -4.38 20.81
CA GLN A 13 25.37 -4.47 20.98
C GLN A 13 26.00 -5.76 20.46
N ASN A 14 25.24 -6.75 19.96
CA ASN A 14 25.79 -8.05 19.56
C ASN A 14 25.38 -8.52 18.16
N ILE A 15 25.30 -7.59 17.21
CA ILE A 15 24.87 -7.85 15.84
C ILE A 15 26.00 -7.50 14.88
N ASP A 16 26.51 -8.47 14.14
CA ASP A 16 27.31 -8.20 12.94
C ASP A 16 26.40 -8.19 11.70
N ALA A 17 26.56 -7.18 10.85
CA ALA A 17 25.87 -7.07 9.58
C ALA A 17 26.85 -7.24 8.42
N TRP A 18 26.67 -8.30 7.64
CA TRP A 18 27.54 -8.67 6.53
C TRP A 18 26.86 -8.30 5.21
N ILE A 19 27.42 -7.35 4.47
CA ILE A 19 26.89 -6.86 3.21
C ILE A 19 27.82 -7.32 2.09
N PHE A 20 27.28 -8.07 1.13
CA PHE A 20 28.04 -8.60 0.00
C PHE A 20 27.79 -7.75 -1.25
N GLY A 21 28.88 -7.23 -1.81
CA GLY A 21 28.90 -6.21 -2.85
C GLY A 21 28.94 -4.81 -2.24
N SER A 22 29.46 -3.86 -3.01
CA SER A 22 29.64 -2.47 -2.57
C SER A 22 28.90 -1.44 -3.44
N GLY A 23 27.94 -1.87 -4.26
CA GLY A 23 27.10 -0.97 -5.07
C GLY A 23 26.21 -0.03 -4.24
N THR A 24 25.53 0.91 -4.90
CA THR A 24 24.70 1.94 -4.25
C THR A 24 23.63 1.35 -3.31
N GLU A 25 23.07 0.19 -3.64
CA GLU A 25 22.11 -0.54 -2.81
C GLU A 25 22.71 -1.09 -1.51
N ALA A 26 23.96 -1.57 -1.60
CA ALA A 26 24.70 -2.07 -0.45
C ALA A 26 25.05 -0.92 0.51
N LEU A 27 25.54 0.21 -0.03
CA LEU A 27 25.80 1.40 0.75
C LEU A 27 24.52 1.96 1.39
N ALA A 28 23.41 2.00 0.63
CA ALA A 28 22.11 2.42 1.17
C ALA A 28 21.65 1.50 2.32
N SER A 29 21.88 0.19 2.20
CA SER A 29 21.59 -0.77 3.27
C SER A 29 22.37 -0.45 4.55
N ALA A 30 23.67 -0.14 4.43
CA ALA A 30 24.50 0.28 5.57
C ALA A 30 23.99 1.59 6.20
N VAL A 31 23.59 2.58 5.40
CA VAL A 31 23.00 3.84 5.92
C VAL A 31 21.74 3.56 6.73
N TYR A 32 20.83 2.70 6.22
CA TYR A 32 19.62 2.33 6.96
C TYR A 32 19.94 1.52 8.23
N LEU A 33 20.96 0.68 8.22
CA LEU A 33 21.41 -0.02 9.43
C LEU A 33 21.87 0.94 10.53
N ILE A 34 22.63 1.97 10.17
CA ILE A 34 23.10 2.99 11.11
C ILE A 34 21.93 3.85 11.60
N LYS A 35 21.13 4.40 10.68
CA LYS A 35 20.14 5.43 11.02
C LYS A 35 18.84 4.87 11.58
N ASP A 36 18.32 3.80 10.98
CA ASP A 36 16.98 3.26 11.27
C ASP A 36 17.02 2.05 12.21
N ALA A 37 18.08 1.23 12.12
CA ALA A 37 18.28 0.06 12.96
C ALA A 37 19.27 0.28 14.12
N LYS A 38 19.97 1.41 14.16
CA LYS A 38 20.93 1.80 15.21
C LYS A 38 22.04 0.75 15.43
N VAL A 39 22.47 0.08 14.37
CA VAL A 39 23.62 -0.84 14.43
C VAL A 39 24.90 -0.02 14.56
N HIS A 40 25.78 -0.44 15.48
CA HIS A 40 27.07 0.20 15.69
C HIS A 40 27.93 0.07 14.42
N PRO A 41 28.41 1.17 13.81
CA PRO A 41 28.99 1.12 12.46
C PRO A 41 30.18 0.16 12.28
N PRO A 42 31.13 0.03 13.24
CA PRO A 42 32.19 -1.00 13.19
C PRO A 42 31.74 -2.46 13.10
N ARG A 43 30.46 -2.75 13.35
CA ARG A 43 29.86 -4.09 13.19
C ARG A 43 29.14 -4.26 11.85
N ILE A 44 29.26 -3.28 10.95
CA ILE A 44 28.77 -3.36 9.58
C ILE A 44 29.99 -3.64 8.70
N HIS A 45 29.97 -4.77 8.02
CA HIS A 45 31.07 -5.26 7.18
C HIS A 45 30.61 -5.29 5.72
N ILE A 46 31.20 -4.45 4.88
CA ILE A 46 30.96 -4.44 3.43
C ILE A 46 32.10 -5.19 2.75
N ILE A 47 31.77 -6.26 2.03
CA ILE A 47 32.72 -7.17 1.39
C ILE A 47 32.58 -7.07 -0.12
N ASP A 48 33.70 -6.89 -0.81
CA ASP A 48 33.73 -6.83 -2.26
C ASP A 48 35.00 -7.49 -2.84
N LYS A 49 34.84 -8.20 -3.96
CA LYS A 49 35.92 -8.86 -4.71
C LYS A 49 36.85 -7.85 -5.41
N HIS A 50 36.37 -6.66 -5.74
CA HIS A 50 37.19 -5.60 -6.34
C HIS A 50 38.31 -5.16 -5.39
N LEU A 51 39.49 -4.80 -5.92
CA LEU A 51 40.67 -4.52 -5.09
C LEU A 51 40.58 -3.16 -4.36
N PHE A 52 39.83 -2.20 -4.91
CA PHE A 52 39.65 -0.86 -4.35
C PHE A 52 38.29 -0.27 -4.77
N SER A 53 37.79 0.75 -4.06
CA SER A 53 36.54 1.47 -4.33
C SER A 53 36.44 2.04 -5.76
N GLU A 54 37.56 2.45 -6.35
CA GLU A 54 37.64 3.01 -7.71
C GLU A 54 37.43 1.96 -8.82
N GLN A 55 37.58 0.66 -8.51
CA GLN A 55 37.31 -0.40 -9.47
C GLN A 55 35.82 -0.80 -9.52
N ILE A 56 35.03 -0.39 -8.54
CA ILE A 56 33.60 -0.73 -8.40
C ILE A 56 32.73 0.11 -9.34
N SER A 57 33.17 1.32 -9.65
CA SER A 57 32.48 2.28 -10.53
C SER A 57 33.21 2.59 -11.84
N HIS A 58 34.29 1.86 -12.13
CA HIS A 58 35.22 2.09 -13.23
C HIS A 58 36.07 3.36 -13.07
N ARG A 59 37.29 3.35 -13.65
CA ARG A 59 38.10 4.56 -13.77
C ARG A 59 37.36 5.52 -14.71
N PRO A 60 36.97 6.74 -14.27
CA PRO A 60 36.20 7.67 -15.09
C PRO A 60 36.96 8.13 -16.34
N GLY A 61 38.28 7.92 -16.39
CA GLY A 61 39.13 8.39 -17.49
C GLY A 61 39.61 9.83 -17.26
N SER A 62 40.20 10.42 -18.30
CA SER A 62 40.71 11.79 -18.29
C SER A 62 40.28 12.50 -19.57
N TRP A 63 40.41 13.82 -19.61
CA TRP A 63 40.12 14.55 -20.85
C TRP A 63 41.07 14.18 -22.01
N SER A 64 42.29 13.70 -21.72
CA SER A 64 43.29 13.33 -22.73
C SER A 64 43.12 11.89 -23.23
N ASP A 65 42.74 10.96 -22.34
CA ASP A 65 42.57 9.54 -22.69
C ASP A 65 41.11 9.18 -23.01
N GLY A 66 40.20 10.15 -22.85
CA GLY A 66 38.76 9.98 -22.96
C GLY A 66 38.11 9.63 -21.61
N TYR A 67 37.01 10.30 -21.30
CA TYR A 67 36.15 9.90 -20.19
C TYR A 67 35.31 8.67 -20.56
N ASP A 68 35.01 7.84 -19.57
CA ASP A 68 34.10 6.70 -19.66
C ASP A 68 32.93 6.90 -18.70
N GLN A 69 31.85 7.46 -19.23
CA GLN A 69 30.62 7.63 -18.49
C GLN A 69 29.81 6.33 -18.52
N PHE A 70 30.07 5.46 -17.54
CA PHE A 70 29.33 4.21 -17.40
C PHE A 70 27.84 4.45 -17.14
N ALA A 71 26.97 4.02 -18.08
CA ALA A 71 25.50 3.84 -18.06
C ALA A 71 24.62 4.80 -17.22
N ALA A 72 25.18 5.89 -16.72
CA ALA A 72 24.61 6.86 -15.81
C ALA A 72 23.67 7.86 -16.51
N CYS A 73 23.55 7.72 -17.83
CA CYS A 73 22.80 8.62 -18.70
C CYS A 73 21.55 7.99 -19.31
N LEU A 74 21.15 6.77 -18.91
CA LEU A 74 19.73 6.43 -19.06
C LEU A 74 18.98 7.41 -18.15
N PRO A 75 18.17 8.34 -18.69
CA PRO A 75 17.56 9.40 -17.92
C PRO A 75 16.39 8.82 -17.13
N VAL A 76 16.68 7.99 -16.14
CA VAL A 76 15.66 7.34 -15.34
C VAL A 76 15.35 8.23 -14.15
N PRO A 77 14.08 8.57 -13.89
CA PRO A 77 13.72 9.42 -12.75
C PRO A 77 14.29 8.87 -11.44
N ALA A 78 14.93 9.74 -10.66
CA ALA A 78 15.26 9.40 -9.28
C ALA A 78 13.95 9.34 -8.48
N GLY A 79 13.53 8.14 -8.11
CA GLY A 79 12.34 7.99 -7.28
C GLY A 79 12.54 8.56 -5.87
N LEU A 80 11.42 8.85 -5.20
CA LEU A 80 11.35 9.28 -3.80
C LEU A 80 12.27 8.52 -2.80
N PRO A 81 12.59 7.21 -2.95
CA PRO A 81 13.56 6.54 -2.09
C PRO A 81 14.97 7.14 -2.16
N MET A 82 15.43 7.55 -3.35
CA MET A 82 16.73 8.18 -3.55
C MET A 82 16.78 9.54 -2.84
N GLU A 83 15.80 10.41 -3.12
CA GLU A 83 15.68 11.73 -2.47
C GLU A 83 15.71 11.62 -0.94
N ARG A 84 14.97 10.66 -0.37
CA ARG A 84 14.93 10.43 1.09
C ARG A 84 16.25 9.94 1.65
N LEU A 85 16.98 9.09 0.93
CA LEU A 85 18.30 8.65 1.34
C LEU A 85 19.27 9.84 1.39
N LEU A 86 19.30 10.63 0.33
CA LEU A 86 20.17 11.80 0.21
C LEU A 86 19.82 12.89 1.24
N ALA A 87 18.54 13.18 1.43
CA ALA A 87 18.07 14.14 2.44
C ALA A 87 18.42 13.71 3.88
N SER A 88 18.67 12.41 4.09
CA SER A 88 19.07 11.94 5.41
C SER A 88 20.54 12.23 5.70
N LEU A 89 21.39 12.32 4.68
CA LEU A 89 22.84 12.38 4.80
C LEU A 89 23.31 13.83 4.94
N PRO A 90 24.33 14.11 5.77
CA PRO A 90 24.88 15.46 5.89
C PRO A 90 25.54 15.91 4.58
N SER A 91 25.52 17.21 4.32
CA SER A 91 26.29 17.81 3.21
C SER A 91 27.79 17.61 3.42
N THR A 92 28.53 17.35 2.34
CA THR A 92 30.00 17.22 2.34
C THR A 92 30.69 18.57 2.24
N GLN A 93 30.04 19.56 1.63
CA GLN A 93 30.61 20.90 1.36
C GLN A 93 29.98 22.01 2.21
N SER A 94 29.15 21.67 3.21
CA SER A 94 28.39 22.63 4.05
C SER A 94 27.45 23.55 3.25
N GLN A 95 27.06 23.17 2.03
CA GLN A 95 26.11 23.90 1.19
C GLN A 95 24.67 23.48 1.54
N GLY A 96 24.26 23.70 2.79
CA GLY A 96 22.94 23.30 3.32
C GLY A 96 22.98 22.15 4.33
N PRO A 97 21.82 21.74 4.87
CA PRO A 97 21.75 20.74 5.94
C PRO A 97 21.94 19.30 5.46
N SER A 98 21.70 18.99 4.17
CA SER A 98 21.81 17.62 3.64
C SER A 98 22.54 17.52 2.30
N LEU A 99 22.94 16.30 1.94
CA LEU A 99 23.52 15.98 0.63
C LEU A 99 22.53 16.28 -0.51
N LEU A 100 21.22 16.16 -0.26
CA LEU A 100 20.21 16.56 -1.24
C LEU A 100 20.22 18.08 -1.50
N ASP A 101 20.40 18.89 -0.45
CA ASP A 101 20.45 20.36 -0.59
C ASP A 101 21.70 20.81 -1.35
N GLU A 102 22.83 20.16 -1.10
CA GLU A 102 24.09 20.39 -1.82
C GLU A 102 23.93 20.12 -3.32
N ILE A 103 23.35 18.97 -3.65
CA ILE A 103 23.02 18.58 -5.01
C ILE A 103 22.09 19.60 -5.68
N GLN A 104 21.00 19.99 -5.01
CA GLN A 104 20.01 20.94 -5.56
C GLN A 104 20.61 22.33 -5.75
N THR A 105 21.54 22.73 -4.87
CA THR A 105 22.27 23.99 -4.98
C THR A 105 23.24 23.96 -6.16
N ALA A 106 23.98 22.86 -6.34
CA ALA A 106 24.86 22.65 -7.48
C ALA A 106 24.07 22.68 -8.81
N GLU A 107 22.92 22.01 -8.87
CA GLU A 107 21.98 22.07 -10.00
C GLU A 107 21.50 23.50 -10.29
N ALA A 108 21.02 24.21 -9.26
CA ALA A 108 20.48 25.56 -9.41
C ALA A 108 21.52 26.59 -9.88
N ASN A 109 22.80 26.35 -9.60
CA ASN A 109 23.91 27.19 -10.06
C ASN A 109 24.30 26.90 -11.53
N ARG A 110 24.02 25.69 -12.02
CA ARG A 110 24.35 25.25 -13.37
C ARG A 110 23.26 25.56 -14.40
N VAL A 111 22.00 25.60 -13.99
CA VAL A 111 20.85 25.81 -14.90
C VAL A 111 20.25 27.21 -14.73
N PRO A 112 20.08 28.02 -15.80
CA PRO A 112 19.53 29.37 -15.69
C PRO A 112 18.11 29.40 -15.09
N LYS A 113 17.86 30.32 -14.14
CA LYS A 113 16.57 30.47 -13.41
C LYS A 113 15.33 30.79 -14.29
N LYS A 114 15.45 31.03 -15.60
CA LYS A 114 14.32 31.41 -16.47
C LYS A 114 13.75 30.21 -17.25
N ARG A 115 12.57 29.74 -16.81
CA ARG A 115 11.54 28.89 -17.46
C ARG A 115 11.93 27.45 -17.88
N ASN A 116 11.19 26.47 -17.32
CA ASN A 116 10.94 25.10 -17.80
C ASN A 116 11.88 24.59 -18.91
N VAL A 117 13.09 24.19 -18.52
CA VAL A 117 14.01 23.51 -19.43
C VAL A 117 13.55 22.05 -19.56
N ARG A 118 12.73 21.78 -20.58
CA ARG A 118 12.35 20.41 -20.95
C ARG A 118 13.44 19.82 -21.83
N THR A 119 13.62 18.49 -21.74
CA THR A 119 14.47 17.81 -22.71
C THR A 119 13.87 17.90 -24.10
N CYS A 120 14.69 18.31 -25.06
CA CYS A 120 14.35 18.25 -26.46
C CYS A 120 14.61 16.84 -26.98
N PHE A 121 13.55 16.15 -27.40
CA PHE A 121 13.66 14.86 -28.07
C PHE A 121 13.62 15.07 -29.58
N LEU A 122 14.58 14.49 -30.26
CA LEU A 122 14.79 14.63 -31.69
C LEU A 122 14.80 13.24 -32.31
N ALA A 123 14.12 13.08 -33.45
CA ALA A 123 14.20 11.86 -34.25
C ALA A 123 14.73 12.20 -35.63
N MET A 124 15.75 11.46 -36.06
CA MET A 124 16.15 11.46 -37.47
C MET A 124 15.18 10.57 -38.25
N THR A 125 14.51 11.16 -39.24
CA THR A 125 13.59 10.46 -40.15
C THR A 125 13.82 10.96 -41.57
N LYS A 126 14.13 10.04 -42.49
CA LYS A 126 14.30 10.33 -43.93
C LYS A 126 15.35 11.42 -44.20
N GLY A 127 16.46 11.40 -43.48
CA GLY A 127 17.58 12.36 -43.67
C GLY A 127 17.35 13.75 -43.07
N SER A 128 16.33 13.94 -42.23
CA SER A 128 16.07 15.19 -41.52
C SER A 128 15.88 14.97 -40.02
N VAL A 129 16.44 15.87 -39.20
CA VAL A 129 16.30 15.83 -37.73
C VAL A 129 15.06 16.63 -37.34
N ASN A 130 14.06 15.94 -36.79
CA ASN A 130 12.76 16.53 -36.45
C ASN A 130 12.52 16.54 -34.93
N HIS A 131 11.90 17.61 -34.44
CA HIS A 131 11.51 17.73 -33.04
C HIS A 131 10.31 16.85 -32.71
N ILE A 132 10.39 16.07 -31.63
CA ILE A 132 9.29 15.28 -31.10
C ILE A 132 8.54 16.10 -30.04
N PRO A 133 7.28 16.49 -30.27
CA PRO A 133 6.51 17.22 -29.28
C PRO A 133 6.19 16.34 -28.06
N THR A 134 6.60 16.76 -26.86
CA THR A 134 6.35 16.05 -25.59
C THR A 134 5.06 16.51 -24.87
N ASP A 135 4.37 17.52 -25.41
CA ASP A 135 3.10 18.03 -24.89
C ASP A 135 1.93 17.05 -25.06
N SER A 136 2.10 16.04 -25.90
CA SER A 136 1.11 15.00 -26.16
C SER A 136 1.76 13.64 -26.23
N LEU A 137 0.99 12.58 -25.97
CA LEU A 137 1.49 11.21 -26.08
C LEU A 137 1.75 10.79 -27.53
N ASN A 138 1.24 11.50 -28.55
CA ASN A 138 1.41 11.15 -29.97
C ASN A 138 1.01 9.70 -30.31
N LEU A 139 -0.02 9.17 -29.61
CA LEU A 139 -0.55 7.82 -29.79
C LEU A 139 -1.85 7.84 -30.61
N SER A 140 -1.95 6.95 -31.60
CA SER A 140 -3.20 6.68 -32.33
C SER A 140 -4.25 6.02 -31.43
N THR A 141 -5.53 6.04 -31.85
CA THR A 141 -6.60 5.33 -31.12
C THR A 141 -6.30 3.83 -30.96
N LYS A 142 -5.74 3.20 -32.00
CA LYS A 142 -5.30 1.80 -31.98
C LYS A 142 -4.23 1.56 -30.90
N HIS A 143 -3.21 2.43 -30.85
CA HIS A 143 -2.14 2.35 -29.84
C HIS A 143 -2.68 2.53 -28.43
N ARG A 144 -3.58 3.52 -28.21
CA ARG A 144 -4.20 3.78 -26.91
C ARG A 144 -4.99 2.57 -26.41
N ILE A 145 -5.78 1.94 -27.27
CA ILE A 145 -6.54 0.72 -26.92
C ILE A 145 -5.59 -0.42 -26.55
N ALA A 146 -4.51 -0.62 -27.32
CA ALA A 146 -3.52 -1.66 -27.05
C ALA A 146 -2.83 -1.43 -25.68
N LEU A 147 -2.40 -0.20 -25.38
CA LEU A 147 -1.82 0.15 -24.08
C LEU A 147 -2.82 -0.02 -22.93
N ILE A 148 -4.07 0.40 -23.09
CA ILE A 148 -5.11 0.19 -22.07
C ILE A 148 -5.31 -1.30 -21.80
N ARG A 149 -5.35 -2.14 -22.86
CA ARG A 149 -5.44 -3.60 -22.71
C ARG A 149 -4.24 -4.16 -21.95
N LEU A 150 -3.01 -3.74 -22.27
CA LEU A 150 -1.81 -4.12 -21.52
C LEU A 150 -1.91 -3.70 -20.04
N LEU A 151 -2.32 -2.47 -19.77
CA LEU A 151 -2.50 -1.92 -18.43
C LEU A 151 -3.61 -2.62 -17.63
N CYS A 152 -4.62 -3.20 -18.27
CA CYS A 152 -5.71 -3.93 -17.62
C CYS A 152 -5.39 -5.41 -17.35
N LYS A 153 -4.43 -6.01 -18.08
CA LYS A 153 -4.07 -7.43 -17.87
C LYS A 153 -3.50 -7.66 -16.47
N ARG A 154 -3.88 -8.76 -15.82
CA ARG A 154 -3.25 -9.22 -14.56
C ARG A 154 -1.83 -9.71 -14.85
N GLU A 155 -0.90 -9.51 -13.92
CA GLU A 155 0.53 -9.80 -14.14
C GLU A 155 0.82 -11.26 -14.45
N ARG A 156 0.10 -12.19 -13.82
CA ARG A 156 0.20 -13.62 -14.13
C ARG A 156 0.02 -13.97 -15.61
N TYR A 157 -0.79 -13.18 -16.34
CA TYR A 157 -1.01 -13.37 -17.77
C TYR A 157 0.03 -12.68 -18.67
N LEU A 158 0.94 -11.91 -18.06
CA LEU A 158 2.09 -11.31 -18.73
C LEU A 158 3.38 -12.07 -18.45
N SER A 159 3.32 -13.15 -17.66
CA SER A 159 4.43 -14.06 -17.41
C SER A 159 5.02 -14.52 -18.73
N GLN A 160 6.33 -14.33 -18.90
CA GLN A 160 7.10 -14.67 -20.09
C GLN A 160 6.61 -14.04 -21.42
N ARG A 161 5.72 -13.04 -21.40
CA ARG A 161 5.25 -12.34 -22.61
C ARG A 161 6.17 -11.18 -22.99
N GLN A 162 6.45 -11.04 -24.28
CA GLN A 162 7.19 -9.92 -24.82
C GLN A 162 6.27 -8.72 -25.09
N VAL A 163 6.84 -7.51 -25.19
CA VAL A 163 6.08 -6.29 -25.54
C VAL A 163 5.46 -6.42 -26.93
N GLN A 164 6.23 -6.93 -27.90
CA GLN A 164 5.80 -7.13 -29.29
C GLN A 164 4.66 -8.14 -29.46
N ASP A 165 4.45 -9.04 -28.51
CA ASP A 165 3.32 -9.98 -28.54
C ASP A 165 1.97 -9.28 -28.29
N LEU A 166 1.99 -8.07 -27.71
CA LEU A 166 0.81 -7.42 -27.15
C LEU A 166 0.50 -6.04 -27.76
N LEU A 167 1.48 -5.42 -28.40
CA LEU A 167 1.35 -4.11 -29.04
C LEU A 167 1.48 -4.27 -30.56
N PRO A 168 0.74 -3.48 -31.35
CA PRO A 168 0.77 -3.61 -32.80
C PRO A 168 2.11 -3.11 -33.36
N GLU A 169 2.56 -3.65 -34.49
CA GLU A 169 3.88 -3.35 -35.08
C GLU A 169 4.13 -1.85 -35.30
N ASP A 170 3.11 -1.12 -35.77
CA ASP A 170 3.17 0.32 -36.00
C ASP A 170 3.31 1.15 -34.70
N PHE A 171 3.15 0.54 -33.52
CA PHE A 171 3.45 1.19 -32.24
C PHE A 171 4.95 1.47 -32.07
N PHE A 172 5.82 0.58 -32.56
CA PHE A 172 7.27 0.70 -32.37
C PHE A 172 7.90 1.79 -33.24
N GLN A 173 7.14 2.38 -34.16
CA GLN A 173 7.54 3.51 -34.98
C GLN A 173 6.96 4.84 -34.48
N CYS A 174 6.13 4.83 -33.44
CA CYS A 174 5.50 6.05 -32.95
C CYS A 174 6.43 6.86 -32.02
N PRO A 175 6.23 8.19 -31.92
CA PRO A 175 7.10 9.02 -31.09
C PRO A 175 7.07 8.67 -29.60
N PHE A 176 5.94 8.14 -29.09
CA PHE A 176 5.86 7.66 -27.72
C PHE A 176 6.86 6.55 -27.45
N TRP A 177 6.91 5.54 -28.33
CA TRP A 177 7.84 4.42 -28.15
C TRP A 177 9.27 4.90 -28.28
N ALA A 178 9.59 5.76 -29.25
CA ALA A 178 10.92 6.32 -29.40
C ALA A 178 11.42 7.01 -28.12
N ILE A 179 10.58 7.84 -27.47
CA ILE A 179 10.92 8.46 -26.18
C ILE A 179 11.05 7.40 -25.08
N TRP A 180 10.11 6.46 -24.99
CA TRP A 180 10.07 5.50 -23.88
C TRP A 180 11.20 4.47 -23.93
N SER A 181 11.55 3.98 -25.13
CA SER A 181 12.66 3.05 -25.35
C SER A 181 14.00 3.75 -25.11
N ALA A 182 14.17 4.97 -25.61
CA ALA A 182 15.32 5.82 -25.35
C ALA A 182 15.55 6.08 -23.85
N GLN A 183 14.48 6.43 -23.12
CA GLN A 183 14.59 6.81 -21.72
C GLN A 183 14.94 5.63 -20.82
N PHE A 184 14.27 4.49 -21.02
CA PHE A 184 14.32 3.36 -20.11
C PHE A 184 15.11 2.16 -20.66
N GLY A 185 15.56 2.21 -21.91
CA GLY A 185 16.26 1.11 -22.58
C GLY A 185 15.38 -0.08 -22.99
N PHE A 186 14.06 0.11 -23.16
CA PHE A 186 13.15 -0.98 -23.53
C PHE A 186 13.30 -1.41 -25.00
N GLN A 187 13.28 -2.73 -25.22
CA GLN A 187 13.23 -3.37 -26.53
C GLN A 187 11.90 -4.08 -26.77
N PRO A 188 11.50 -4.31 -28.03
CA PRO A 188 10.25 -5.02 -28.35
C PRO A 188 10.15 -6.43 -27.75
N TRP A 189 11.27 -7.15 -27.62
CA TRP A 189 11.35 -8.48 -27.01
C TRP A 189 11.44 -8.48 -25.47
N HIS A 190 11.55 -7.31 -24.83
CA HIS A 190 11.57 -7.21 -23.36
C HIS A 190 10.22 -7.58 -22.73
N SER A 191 10.24 -7.77 -21.41
CA SER A 191 9.08 -8.16 -20.61
C SER A 191 7.93 -7.16 -20.68
N ALA A 192 6.77 -7.62 -21.14
CA ALA A 192 5.54 -6.86 -21.10
C ALA A 192 5.09 -6.51 -19.68
N ALA A 193 5.40 -7.37 -18.70
CA ALA A 193 5.11 -7.11 -17.30
C ALA A 193 5.88 -5.87 -16.81
N GLU A 194 7.13 -5.72 -17.24
CA GLU A 194 8.00 -4.62 -16.84
C GLU A 194 7.67 -3.32 -17.56
N LEU A 195 7.34 -3.38 -18.86
CA LEU A 195 6.77 -2.24 -19.57
C LEU A 195 5.47 -1.76 -18.90
N ARG A 196 4.58 -2.68 -18.51
CA ARG A 196 3.34 -2.32 -17.81
C ARG A 196 3.62 -1.64 -16.46
N ARG A 197 4.58 -2.15 -15.68
CA ARG A 197 4.98 -1.55 -14.39
C ARG A 197 5.55 -0.15 -14.60
N SER A 198 6.45 0.04 -15.55
CA SER A 198 7.05 1.36 -15.87
C SER A 198 6.01 2.37 -16.33
N ILE A 199 5.10 2.01 -17.24
CA ILE A 199 4.02 2.90 -17.69
C ILE A 199 3.11 3.28 -16.52
N ARG A 200 2.70 2.32 -15.66
CA ARG A 200 1.88 2.65 -14.49
C ARG A 200 2.57 3.62 -13.52
N GLN A 201 3.88 3.48 -13.36
CA GLN A 201 4.66 4.30 -12.45
C GLN A 201 4.91 5.71 -13.01
N TYR A 202 5.27 5.82 -14.29
CA TYR A 202 5.81 7.07 -14.86
C TYR A 202 4.92 7.78 -15.88
N LEU A 203 3.86 7.15 -16.40
CA LEU A 203 2.94 7.83 -17.33
C LEU A 203 2.35 9.15 -16.78
N PRO A 204 1.99 9.27 -15.48
CA PRO A 204 1.54 10.55 -14.93
C PRO A 204 2.58 11.68 -15.03
N GLN A 205 3.86 11.31 -15.08
CA GLN A 205 5.00 12.22 -15.19
C GLN A 205 5.51 12.36 -16.63
N PHE A 206 4.83 11.78 -17.63
CA PHE A 206 5.30 11.79 -19.03
C PHE A 206 5.60 13.21 -19.54
N HIS A 207 4.70 14.16 -19.28
CA HIS A 207 4.85 15.57 -19.67
C HIS A 207 5.95 16.33 -18.90
N SER A 208 6.45 15.74 -17.82
CA SER A 208 7.56 16.23 -17.00
C SER A 208 8.82 15.38 -17.15
N LEU A 209 8.83 14.39 -18.06
CA LEU A 209 10.04 13.62 -18.35
C LEU A 209 11.07 14.58 -18.94
N SER A 210 12.15 14.77 -18.19
CA SER A 210 13.31 15.51 -18.61
C SER A 210 14.54 14.71 -18.22
N ILE A 211 15.47 14.55 -19.14
CA ILE A 211 16.83 14.07 -18.90
C ILE A 211 17.52 14.91 -17.82
N LEU A 212 17.20 16.19 -17.81
CA LEU A 212 17.59 17.13 -16.76
C LEU A 212 17.13 16.65 -15.38
N SER A 213 15.90 16.14 -15.22
CA SER A 213 15.43 15.63 -13.92
C SER A 213 16.14 14.38 -13.38
N CYS A 214 17.04 13.73 -14.13
CA CYS A 214 17.70 12.49 -13.73
C CYS A 214 19.21 12.67 -13.52
N LEU A 215 19.87 13.42 -14.41
CA LEU A 215 21.29 13.79 -14.30
C LEU A 215 21.49 15.08 -13.46
N ASP A 216 20.51 15.98 -13.42
CA ASP A 216 20.67 17.24 -12.67
C ASP A 216 20.51 17.05 -11.15
N ILE A 217 19.73 16.06 -10.67
CA ILE A 217 19.72 15.68 -9.23
C ILE A 217 21.08 15.10 -8.80
N THR A 218 22.10 15.08 -9.65
CA THR A 218 23.45 14.77 -9.21
C THR A 218 24.41 15.91 -9.42
N GLY A 219 24.08 16.84 -10.31
CA GLY A 219 24.94 17.95 -10.67
C GLY A 219 26.32 17.54 -11.23
N TYR A 220 26.68 16.24 -11.32
CA TYR A 220 27.94 15.67 -11.85
C TYR A 220 27.74 14.17 -12.12
N TYR A 221 28.79 13.47 -12.55
CA TYR A 221 28.82 12.02 -12.68
C TYR A 221 28.35 11.32 -11.40
N GLN A 222 27.40 10.37 -11.53
CA GLN A 222 26.72 9.70 -10.41
C GLN A 222 27.65 9.09 -9.36
N TYR A 223 28.84 8.63 -9.78
CA TYR A 223 29.83 8.13 -8.84
C TYR A 223 30.32 9.23 -7.88
N GLU A 224 30.67 10.41 -8.41
CA GLU A 224 31.21 11.54 -7.64
C GLU A 224 30.14 12.17 -6.75
N SER A 225 28.89 12.20 -7.20
CA SER A 225 27.80 12.92 -6.53
C SER A 225 26.91 12.08 -5.63
N LEU A 226 26.81 10.75 -5.86
CA LEU A 226 25.98 9.85 -5.06
C LEU A 226 26.83 8.83 -4.32
N TYR A 227 27.61 8.04 -5.05
CA TYR A 227 28.34 6.93 -4.46
C TYR A 227 29.39 7.41 -3.46
N LEU A 228 30.28 8.30 -3.90
CA LEU A 228 31.43 8.74 -3.12
C LEU A 228 31.02 9.47 -1.82
N PRO A 229 30.02 10.37 -1.81
CA PRO A 229 29.54 10.98 -0.57
C PRO A 229 28.95 9.97 0.42
N ILE A 230 28.17 8.98 -0.06
CA ILE A 230 27.62 7.92 0.79
C ILE A 230 28.76 7.06 1.36
N TYR A 231 29.71 6.67 0.51
CA TYR A 231 30.88 5.90 0.90
C TYR A 231 31.70 6.62 1.98
N ASN A 232 32.06 7.89 1.74
CA ASN A 232 32.82 8.71 2.68
C ASN A 232 32.07 8.90 4.01
N PHE A 233 30.74 9.10 3.96
CA PHE A 233 29.92 9.15 5.17
C PHE A 233 30.04 7.85 5.98
N LEU A 234 29.87 6.68 5.34
CA LEU A 234 29.97 5.38 6.01
C LEU A 234 31.37 5.13 6.57
N GLN A 235 32.41 5.50 5.82
CA GLN A 235 33.80 5.42 6.28
C GLN A 235 34.03 6.31 7.50
N SER A 236 33.51 7.55 7.49
CA SER A 236 33.60 8.48 8.64
C SER A 236 32.85 7.97 9.88
N CYS A 237 31.79 7.18 9.69
CA CYS A 237 31.08 6.51 10.79
C CYS A 237 31.86 5.30 11.35
N GLY A 238 32.89 4.80 10.66
CA GLY A 238 33.67 3.64 11.07
C GLY A 238 33.14 2.29 10.57
N VAL A 239 32.42 2.25 9.44
CA VAL A 239 32.02 1.00 8.77
C VAL A 239 33.26 0.26 8.25
N ASP A 240 33.27 -1.08 8.37
CA ASP A 240 34.38 -1.95 7.95
C ASP A 240 34.24 -2.31 6.47
N PHE A 241 35.14 -1.78 5.62
CA PHE A 241 35.21 -2.09 4.19
C PHE A 241 36.35 -3.08 3.90
N ARG A 242 36.01 -4.21 3.26
CA ARG A 242 36.96 -5.28 2.92
C ARG A 242 36.98 -5.54 1.43
N TYR A 243 38.01 -5.02 0.77
CA TYR A 243 38.26 -5.19 -0.66
C TYR A 243 39.19 -6.36 -0.98
N GLY A 244 39.09 -6.89 -2.19
CA GLY A 244 39.82 -8.08 -2.64
C GLY A 244 39.36 -9.36 -1.97
N VAL A 245 38.15 -9.39 -1.40
CA VAL A 245 37.60 -10.51 -0.65
C VAL A 245 36.38 -11.08 -1.36
N GLU A 246 36.46 -12.35 -1.74
CA GLU A 246 35.40 -13.08 -2.43
C GLU A 246 34.66 -14.04 -1.48
N VAL A 247 33.34 -14.15 -1.64
CA VAL A 247 32.51 -15.15 -0.95
C VAL A 247 32.29 -16.33 -1.90
N LYS A 248 32.78 -17.53 -1.55
CA LYS A 248 32.70 -18.72 -2.44
C LYS A 248 31.70 -19.79 -2.03
N ASP A 249 31.21 -19.77 -0.80
CA ASP A 249 30.29 -20.80 -0.29
C ASP A 249 29.50 -20.28 0.90
N MET A 250 28.17 -20.36 0.82
CA MET A 250 27.25 -20.04 1.91
C MET A 250 26.58 -21.29 2.47
N GLN A 251 26.59 -21.42 3.79
CA GLN A 251 26.03 -22.56 4.52
C GLN A 251 24.64 -22.18 5.06
N VAL A 252 23.63 -22.98 4.69
CA VAL A 252 22.23 -22.80 5.10
C VAL A 252 21.84 -23.91 6.08
N SER A 253 21.05 -23.57 7.10
CA SER A 253 20.55 -24.53 8.08
C SER A 253 19.54 -25.53 7.48
N ASN A 254 19.52 -26.76 8.00
CA ASN A 254 18.59 -27.83 7.60
C ASN A 254 17.19 -27.75 8.27
N ASP A 255 16.80 -26.62 8.85
CA ASP A 255 15.50 -26.44 9.50
C ASP A 255 14.38 -26.22 8.45
N ASN A 256 13.41 -27.15 8.38
CA ASN A 256 12.32 -27.13 7.40
C ASN A 256 11.30 -25.99 7.61
N VAL A 257 11.30 -25.29 8.75
CA VAL A 257 10.31 -24.25 9.07
C VAL A 257 10.87 -22.84 8.86
N LYS A 258 12.14 -22.58 9.21
CA LYS A 258 12.81 -21.28 9.02
C LYS A 258 14.31 -21.44 8.74
N GLN A 259 14.66 -21.60 7.47
CA GLN A 259 16.07 -21.68 7.06
C GLN A 259 16.80 -20.33 7.26
N LYS A 260 18.05 -20.41 7.70
CA LYS A 260 18.97 -19.28 7.91
C LYS A 260 20.36 -19.59 7.39
N VAL A 261 21.13 -18.57 7.03
CA VAL A 261 22.56 -18.72 6.76
C VAL A 261 23.29 -18.80 8.10
N ILE A 262 24.11 -19.83 8.29
CA ILE A 262 24.85 -20.10 9.54
C ILE A 262 26.35 -19.81 9.40
N GLY A 263 26.84 -19.61 8.18
CA GLY A 263 28.24 -19.26 7.93
C GLY A 263 28.55 -19.16 6.45
N PHE A 264 29.74 -18.66 6.14
CA PHE A 264 30.26 -18.56 4.77
C PHE A 264 31.79 -18.56 4.73
N ASN A 265 32.34 -18.86 3.56
CA ASN A 265 33.78 -18.86 3.29
C ASN A 265 34.20 -17.61 2.53
N LEU A 266 35.17 -16.88 3.09
CA LEU A 266 35.83 -15.72 2.51
C LEU A 266 37.18 -16.13 1.93
N VAL A 267 37.51 -15.60 0.75
CA VAL A 267 38.78 -15.84 0.06
C VAL A 267 39.44 -14.51 -0.25
N GLN A 268 40.69 -14.32 0.21
CA GLN A 268 41.51 -13.15 -0.10
C GLN A 268 42.89 -13.62 -0.56
N GLY A 269 43.14 -13.56 -1.87
CA GLY A 269 44.35 -14.16 -2.46
C GLY A 269 44.43 -15.66 -2.20
N LYS A 270 45.46 -16.12 -1.47
CA LYS A 270 45.62 -17.52 -1.06
C LYS A 270 44.96 -17.86 0.29
N LEU A 271 44.52 -16.84 1.04
CA LEU A 271 43.92 -17.02 2.37
C LEU A 271 42.45 -17.40 2.22
N GLN A 272 42.04 -18.49 2.89
CA GLN A 272 40.64 -18.87 3.04
C GLN A 272 40.24 -18.79 4.50
N LEU A 273 39.17 -18.07 4.80
CA LEU A 273 38.67 -17.85 6.16
C LEU A 273 37.19 -18.23 6.22
N ARG A 274 36.84 -19.08 7.19
CA ARG A 274 35.45 -19.45 7.46
C ARG A 274 34.87 -18.56 8.54
N LYS A 275 33.81 -17.81 8.23
CA LYS A 275 33.03 -17.04 9.22
C LYS A 275 31.79 -17.85 9.59
N GLN A 276 31.66 -18.17 10.87
CA GLN A 276 30.38 -18.60 11.44
C GLN A 276 29.58 -17.37 11.87
N LEU A 277 28.28 -17.41 11.60
CA LEU A 277 27.36 -16.34 11.97
C LEU A 277 26.75 -16.58 13.35
N GLY A 278 26.73 -15.53 14.16
CA GLY A 278 25.98 -15.52 15.42
C GLY A 278 24.47 -15.58 15.18
N GLU A 279 23.72 -15.88 16.23
CA GLU A 279 22.26 -16.02 16.16
C GLU A 279 21.56 -14.76 15.64
N ASN A 280 22.13 -13.60 15.96
CA ASN A 280 21.59 -12.29 15.59
C ASN A 280 22.24 -11.69 14.35
N ASP A 281 23.24 -12.33 13.73
CA ASP A 281 23.92 -11.75 12.58
C ASP A 281 23.02 -11.73 11.35
N ILE A 282 23.17 -10.69 10.53
CA ILE A 282 22.41 -10.53 9.29
C ILE A 282 23.33 -10.52 8.09
N VAL A 283 22.81 -11.05 6.99
CA VAL A 283 23.47 -11.02 5.69
C VAL A 283 22.60 -10.23 4.72
N ILE A 284 23.21 -9.27 4.04
CA ILE A 284 22.59 -8.51 2.96
C ILE A 284 23.34 -8.85 1.68
N ILE A 285 22.63 -9.29 0.66
CA ILE A 285 23.24 -9.75 -0.58
C ILE A 285 22.68 -8.92 -1.73
N ASN A 286 23.56 -8.20 -2.42
CA ASN A 286 23.22 -7.62 -3.71
C ASN A 286 23.25 -8.73 -4.76
N ILE A 287 22.09 -9.07 -5.34
CA ILE A 287 21.98 -10.19 -6.28
C ILE A 287 21.95 -9.72 -7.72
N GLY A 288 22.77 -10.37 -8.55
CA GLY A 288 22.92 -10.05 -9.95
C GLY A 288 23.54 -8.66 -10.21
N SER A 289 23.97 -8.47 -11.44
CA SER A 289 24.71 -7.28 -11.84
C SER A 289 24.59 -7.08 -13.35
N THR A 290 24.18 -5.87 -13.75
CA THR A 290 24.04 -5.49 -15.16
C THR A 290 25.38 -5.20 -15.82
N ILE A 291 26.44 -4.98 -15.02
CA ILE A 291 27.79 -4.63 -15.49
C ILE A 291 28.73 -5.82 -15.61
N SER A 292 28.34 -6.95 -15.03
CA SER A 292 29.10 -8.20 -15.08
C SER A 292 29.46 -8.58 -16.51
N GLY A 293 30.76 -8.74 -16.77
CA GLY A 293 31.31 -9.08 -18.10
C GLY A 293 31.45 -7.91 -19.07
N SER A 294 31.33 -6.65 -18.62
CA SER A 294 31.54 -5.50 -19.50
C SER A 294 33.00 -5.35 -19.92
N ALA A 295 33.23 -4.88 -21.15
CA ALA A 295 34.55 -4.58 -21.69
C ALA A 295 34.58 -3.17 -22.28
N VAL A 296 35.74 -2.53 -22.25
CA VAL A 296 35.97 -1.16 -22.74
C VAL A 296 36.97 -1.21 -23.89
N GLY A 297 36.69 -0.44 -24.94
CA GLY A 297 37.61 -0.21 -26.05
C GLY A 297 38.26 1.17 -25.97
N THR A 298 38.90 1.60 -27.05
CA THR A 298 39.48 2.93 -27.18
C THR A 298 39.05 3.57 -28.50
N ASN A 299 39.57 4.76 -28.79
CA ASN A 299 39.34 5.38 -30.09
C ASN A 299 39.81 4.51 -31.27
N ASN A 300 40.82 3.66 -31.05
CA ASN A 300 41.48 2.88 -32.09
C ASN A 300 41.33 1.36 -31.91
N SER A 301 40.73 0.91 -30.82
CA SER A 301 40.56 -0.51 -30.52
C SER A 301 39.14 -0.82 -30.11
N THR A 302 38.63 -1.98 -30.52
CA THR A 302 37.31 -2.46 -30.14
C THR A 302 37.30 -2.90 -28.67
N PRO A 303 36.14 -2.92 -28.00
CA PRO A 303 36.01 -3.59 -26.71
C PRO A 303 36.31 -5.09 -26.86
N VAL A 304 37.31 -5.60 -26.14
CA VAL A 304 37.61 -7.04 -26.15
C VAL A 304 36.74 -7.73 -25.12
N TRP A 305 35.57 -8.21 -25.55
CA TRP A 305 34.67 -9.01 -24.73
C TRP A 305 34.65 -10.45 -25.27
N GLN A 306 34.63 -11.43 -24.36
CA GLN A 306 34.52 -12.83 -24.75
C GLN A 306 33.02 -13.20 -24.85
N SER A 307 32.62 -13.84 -25.95
CA SER A 307 31.30 -14.49 -26.05
C SER A 307 31.32 -15.72 -25.18
N LEU A 308 30.84 -15.60 -23.94
CA LEU A 308 31.03 -16.62 -22.90
C LEU A 308 29.80 -17.52 -22.75
N ASP A 309 29.99 -18.82 -22.98
CA ASP A 309 29.08 -19.91 -22.60
C ASP A 309 29.48 -20.63 -21.29
N ALA A 310 30.37 -20.07 -20.46
CA ALA A 310 30.85 -20.73 -19.24
C ALA A 310 31.02 -19.79 -18.04
N ASP A 311 30.87 -20.36 -16.84
CA ASP A 311 30.80 -19.76 -15.50
C ASP A 311 32.00 -18.89 -15.05
N ASP A 312 33.02 -18.67 -15.91
CA ASP A 312 34.35 -18.22 -15.47
C ASP A 312 34.52 -16.71 -15.24
N LEU A 313 33.52 -15.88 -15.55
CA LEU A 313 33.62 -14.40 -15.44
C LEU A 313 32.42 -13.73 -14.75
N PHE A 314 31.62 -14.47 -14.00
CA PHE A 314 30.61 -13.86 -13.14
C PHE A 314 31.27 -13.05 -12.02
N ASP A 315 30.74 -11.84 -11.79
CA ASP A 315 31.04 -11.12 -10.56
C ASP A 315 30.41 -11.81 -9.34
N GLN A 316 30.82 -11.35 -8.17
CA GLN A 316 30.39 -11.93 -6.90
C GLN A 316 28.86 -11.94 -6.73
N ASN A 317 28.16 -10.94 -7.28
CA ASN A 317 26.70 -10.82 -7.14
C ASN A 317 25.97 -11.94 -7.90
N TRP A 318 26.48 -12.35 -9.06
CA TRP A 318 25.95 -13.50 -9.79
C TRP A 318 26.37 -14.84 -9.18
N SER A 319 27.65 -14.98 -8.81
CA SER A 319 28.16 -16.22 -8.21
C SER A 319 27.44 -16.59 -6.92
N VAL A 320 27.22 -15.62 -6.02
CA VAL A 320 26.49 -15.85 -4.76
C VAL A 320 25.02 -16.21 -5.02
N TRP A 321 24.38 -15.57 -6.01
CA TRP A 321 22.99 -15.89 -6.35
C TRP A 321 22.86 -17.30 -6.96
N LEU A 322 23.78 -17.70 -7.83
CA LEU A 322 23.84 -19.05 -8.40
C LEU A 322 24.07 -20.12 -7.32
N ASP A 323 25.05 -19.90 -6.43
CA ASP A 323 25.35 -20.83 -5.32
C ASP A 323 24.13 -21.05 -4.42
N LEU A 324 23.52 -19.95 -3.96
CA LEU A 324 22.35 -20.01 -3.10
C LEU A 324 21.13 -20.59 -3.83
N GLY A 325 20.91 -20.22 -5.09
CA GLY A 325 19.81 -20.70 -5.92
C GLY A 325 19.83 -22.23 -6.13
N ASN A 326 21.04 -22.81 -6.26
CA ASN A 326 21.22 -24.25 -6.35
C ASN A 326 20.95 -24.97 -5.01
N LYS A 327 21.20 -24.30 -3.87
CA LYS A 327 21.04 -24.88 -2.52
C LYS A 327 19.62 -24.74 -1.96
N HIS A 328 18.84 -23.75 -2.39
CA HIS A 328 17.56 -23.42 -1.73
C HIS A 328 16.44 -23.03 -2.71
N LYS A 329 15.29 -23.72 -2.58
CA LYS A 329 14.09 -23.46 -3.39
C LYS A 329 13.46 -22.11 -3.03
N GLY A 330 13.09 -21.32 -4.03
CA GLY A 330 12.48 -19.99 -3.82
C GLY A 330 13.46 -18.82 -3.91
N LEU A 331 14.72 -19.09 -4.27
CA LEU A 331 15.72 -18.08 -4.61
C LEU A 331 15.71 -17.66 -6.09
N GLY A 332 14.65 -17.99 -6.81
CA GLY A 332 14.46 -17.61 -8.20
C GLY A 332 15.35 -18.36 -9.18
N ASN A 333 15.43 -17.84 -10.40
CA ASN A 333 16.15 -18.44 -11.52
C ASN A 333 17.17 -17.43 -12.09
N PRO A 334 18.39 -17.37 -11.54
CA PRO A 334 19.45 -16.49 -12.03
C PRO A 334 19.80 -16.74 -13.50
N TYR A 335 19.73 -17.99 -13.98
CA TYR A 335 20.07 -18.35 -15.36
C TYR A 335 19.19 -17.63 -16.38
N ASN A 336 17.91 -17.38 -16.08
CA ASN A 336 17.03 -16.63 -16.99
C ASN A 336 17.54 -15.20 -17.27
N PHE A 337 18.37 -14.63 -16.39
CA PHE A 337 18.88 -13.27 -16.55
C PHE A 337 20.33 -13.24 -17.02
N CYS A 338 21.17 -14.18 -16.60
CA CYS A 338 22.62 -14.08 -16.80
C CYS A 338 23.16 -14.77 -18.06
N THR A 339 22.40 -15.67 -18.70
CA THR A 339 22.84 -16.44 -19.88
C THR A 339 22.34 -15.90 -21.21
N ARG A 340 21.26 -15.10 -21.22
CA ARG A 340 20.61 -14.56 -22.44
C ARG A 340 21.30 -13.30 -22.96
N GLN A 341 22.61 -13.39 -23.22
CA GLN A 341 23.45 -12.25 -23.62
C GLN A 341 23.04 -11.68 -25.00
N SER A 342 22.53 -12.51 -25.91
CA SER A 342 22.04 -12.04 -27.22
C SER A 342 20.88 -11.04 -27.09
N GLU A 343 20.04 -11.21 -26.07
CA GLU A 343 18.85 -10.38 -25.83
C GLU A 343 19.11 -9.21 -24.88
N SER A 344 20.19 -9.27 -24.09
CA SER A 344 20.53 -8.29 -23.05
C SER A 344 21.80 -7.46 -23.32
N MET A 345 22.52 -7.75 -24.41
CA MET A 345 23.68 -6.98 -24.85
C MET A 345 23.30 -5.56 -25.27
N MET A 346 24.00 -4.58 -24.71
CA MET A 346 23.98 -3.19 -25.16
C MET A 346 25.41 -2.68 -25.30
N GLU A 347 25.61 -1.69 -26.16
CA GLU A 347 26.88 -0.99 -26.27
C GLU A 347 26.67 0.50 -26.06
N SER A 348 27.43 1.08 -25.13
CA SER A 348 27.46 2.52 -24.90
C SER A 348 28.77 3.10 -25.39
N PHE A 349 28.80 4.41 -25.57
CA PHE A 349 30.01 5.15 -25.91
C PHE A 349 30.00 6.53 -25.27
N THR A 350 31.19 7.01 -24.90
CA THR A 350 31.38 8.36 -24.37
C THR A 350 32.29 9.12 -25.33
N ILE A 351 31.87 10.30 -25.78
CA ILE A 351 32.64 11.16 -26.68
C ILE A 351 33.18 12.33 -25.86
N THR A 352 34.49 12.42 -25.73
CA THR A 352 35.19 13.53 -25.08
C THR A 352 35.86 14.37 -26.16
N THR A 353 35.49 15.64 -26.29
CA THR A 353 35.97 16.52 -27.36
C THR A 353 36.44 17.88 -26.85
N GLN A 354 37.64 18.30 -27.28
CA GLN A 354 38.10 19.68 -27.22
C GLN A 354 37.73 20.48 -28.48
N ASP A 355 37.16 19.81 -29.49
CA ASP A 355 36.58 20.47 -30.64
C ASP A 355 35.16 20.94 -30.33
N LEU A 356 35.01 22.26 -30.22
CA LEU A 356 33.74 22.91 -29.92
C LEU A 356 32.83 22.99 -31.16
N VAL A 357 33.36 22.84 -32.38
CA VAL A 357 32.54 22.88 -33.61
C VAL A 357 31.54 21.72 -33.62
N LEU A 358 32.01 20.49 -33.35
CA LEU A 358 31.13 19.34 -33.21
C LEU A 358 30.01 19.57 -32.17
N TYR A 359 30.37 20.14 -31.02
CA TYR A 359 29.41 20.40 -29.95
C TYR A 359 28.39 21.47 -30.35
N ASP A 360 28.84 22.56 -30.97
CA ASP A 360 28.00 23.67 -31.41
C ASP A 360 27.08 23.27 -32.57
N ASP A 361 27.52 22.40 -33.47
CA ASP A 361 26.70 21.82 -34.53
C ASP A 361 25.58 20.94 -33.95
N LEU A 362 25.93 20.05 -33.01
CA LEU A 362 24.95 19.22 -32.29
C LEU A 362 23.95 20.08 -31.50
N ARG A 363 24.43 21.16 -30.87
CA ARG A 363 23.57 22.15 -30.19
C ARG A 363 22.64 22.86 -31.17
N SER A 364 23.15 23.31 -32.31
CA SER A 364 22.38 24.00 -33.35
C SER A 364 21.30 23.11 -33.95
N LEU A 365 21.63 21.84 -34.21
CA LEU A 365 20.69 20.81 -34.62
C LEU A 365 19.57 20.62 -33.60
N SER A 366 19.89 20.73 -32.30
CA SER A 366 18.91 20.52 -31.24
C SER A 366 17.86 21.63 -31.08
N LYS A 367 18.17 22.85 -31.57
CA LYS A 367 17.35 24.07 -31.38
C LYS A 367 16.97 24.34 -29.91
N CYS A 368 17.66 23.74 -28.95
CA CYS A 368 17.49 24.00 -27.52
C CYS A 368 18.00 25.40 -27.17
N THR A 369 17.18 26.18 -26.45
CA THR A 369 17.59 27.47 -25.89
C THR A 369 18.47 27.32 -24.65
N SER A 370 18.45 26.15 -24.00
CA SER A 370 19.34 25.80 -22.89
C SER A 370 20.68 25.26 -23.39
N GLU A 371 21.74 25.50 -22.62
CA GLU A 371 23.09 24.95 -22.85
C GLU A 371 23.19 23.42 -22.64
N ALA A 372 22.05 22.73 -22.43
CA ALA A 372 21.97 21.32 -22.05
C ALA A 372 20.57 20.71 -22.31
N GLY A 373 20.50 19.37 -22.41
CA GLY A 373 19.24 18.62 -22.31
C GLY A 373 18.61 18.18 -23.64
N ALA A 374 19.41 17.76 -24.61
CA ALA A 374 18.89 17.21 -25.87
C ALA A 374 19.14 15.69 -25.98
N PHE A 375 18.19 14.98 -26.58
CA PHE A 375 18.30 13.55 -26.87
C PHE A 375 17.95 13.30 -28.33
N ILE A 376 18.87 12.68 -29.06
CA ILE A 376 18.76 12.44 -30.49
C ILE A 376 18.62 10.93 -30.70
N PHE A 377 17.45 10.52 -31.19
CA PHE A 377 17.19 9.16 -31.63
C PHE A 377 17.46 9.05 -33.14
N LEU A 378 18.47 8.26 -33.51
CA LEU A 378 18.78 7.95 -34.91
C LEU A 378 17.99 6.71 -35.33
N GLY A 379 16.69 6.91 -35.60
CA GLY A 379 15.74 5.82 -35.88
C GLY A 379 16.07 5.01 -37.13
N ASP A 380 16.61 5.67 -38.17
CA ASP A 380 17.01 5.02 -39.43
C ASP A 380 18.39 4.33 -39.32
N SER A 381 19.12 4.51 -38.22
CA SER A 381 20.35 3.76 -37.96
C SER A 381 20.06 2.28 -37.75
N ASN A 382 20.85 1.40 -38.36
CA ASN A 382 20.81 -0.04 -38.14
C ASN A 382 21.14 -0.36 -36.67
N TRP A 383 22.10 0.36 -36.09
CA TRP A 383 22.49 0.21 -34.68
C TRP A 383 21.43 0.73 -33.69
N LYS A 384 20.44 1.50 -34.16
CA LYS A 384 19.42 2.17 -33.32
C LYS A 384 20.07 3.04 -32.24
N ILE A 385 20.90 3.98 -32.69
CA ILE A 385 21.72 4.85 -31.84
C ILE A 385 20.84 5.89 -31.14
N ASN A 386 21.15 6.11 -29.88
CA ASN A 386 20.62 7.16 -29.03
C ASN A 386 21.79 8.02 -28.54
N LEU A 387 21.74 9.33 -28.77
CA LEU A 387 22.76 10.28 -28.35
C LEU A 387 22.18 11.27 -27.34
N CYS A 388 22.85 11.44 -26.22
CA CYS A 388 22.50 12.34 -25.13
C CYS A 388 23.51 13.49 -25.05
N ILE A 389 22.99 14.71 -24.93
CA ILE A 389 23.78 15.94 -24.72
C ILE A 389 23.50 16.43 -23.29
N PRO A 390 24.30 15.99 -22.30
CA PRO A 390 24.12 16.36 -20.91
C PRO A 390 24.59 17.79 -20.63
N ALA A 391 24.21 18.32 -19.47
CA ALA A 391 24.75 19.57 -18.96
C ALA A 391 26.26 19.47 -18.74
N GLN A 392 26.99 20.51 -19.14
CA GLN A 392 28.44 20.59 -19.01
C GLN A 392 28.83 21.47 -17.80
N PRO A 393 29.92 21.17 -17.09
CA PRO A 393 30.75 19.95 -17.19
C PRO A 393 30.04 18.70 -16.63
N VAL A 394 30.31 17.51 -17.17
CA VAL A 394 29.78 16.24 -16.66
C VAL A 394 30.59 15.75 -15.45
N PHE A 395 31.90 15.89 -15.50
CA PHE A 395 32.82 15.51 -14.43
C PHE A 395 33.34 16.75 -13.71
N SER A 396 33.55 16.65 -12.40
CA SER A 396 34.11 17.77 -11.61
C SER A 396 35.51 18.19 -12.08
N SER A 397 36.29 17.24 -12.61
CA SER A 397 37.64 17.45 -13.17
C SER A 397 37.67 17.88 -14.64
N GLN A 398 36.52 18.04 -15.29
CA GLN A 398 36.44 18.35 -16.72
C GLN A 398 36.91 19.80 -17.00
N PRO A 399 37.89 20.00 -17.90
CA PRO A 399 38.29 21.34 -18.32
C PRO A 399 37.17 22.14 -19.00
N GLN A 400 37.18 23.47 -18.86
CA GLN A 400 36.12 24.34 -19.41
C GLN A 400 36.02 24.32 -20.93
N ASP A 401 37.11 24.01 -21.63
CA ASP A 401 37.23 23.89 -23.08
C ASP A 401 36.94 22.46 -23.60
N VAL A 402 36.62 21.53 -22.72
CA VAL A 402 36.26 20.14 -23.05
C VAL A 402 34.75 19.94 -22.96
N ARG A 403 34.19 19.12 -23.84
CA ARG A 403 32.80 18.68 -23.83
C ARG A 403 32.72 17.17 -23.75
N VAL A 404 31.75 16.66 -22.99
CA VAL A 404 31.48 15.22 -22.87
C VAL A 404 30.06 14.91 -23.31
N LEU A 405 29.93 14.02 -24.27
CA LEU A 405 28.67 13.49 -24.76
C LEU A 405 28.59 12.00 -24.45
N TRP A 406 27.37 11.48 -24.38
CA TRP A 406 27.17 10.06 -24.13
C TRP A 406 26.11 9.50 -25.05
N GLY A 407 26.29 8.26 -25.51
CA GLY A 407 25.29 7.57 -26.30
C GLY A 407 25.32 6.07 -26.13
N PHE A 408 24.32 5.41 -26.70
CA PHE A 408 24.22 3.96 -26.69
C PHE A 408 23.40 3.45 -27.87
N ALA A 409 23.57 2.17 -28.16
CA ALA A 409 22.92 1.47 -29.24
C ALA A 409 22.23 0.20 -28.75
N HIS A 410 21.06 -0.07 -29.34
CA HIS A 410 20.24 -1.22 -28.97
C HIS A 410 20.41 -2.43 -29.87
N ALA A 411 21.00 -2.25 -31.06
CA ALA A 411 21.31 -3.34 -31.98
C ALA A 411 22.83 -3.45 -32.19
N PRO A 412 23.63 -3.80 -31.17
CA PRO A 412 25.08 -3.77 -31.28
C PRO A 412 25.67 -4.92 -32.11
N ARG A 413 24.85 -5.91 -32.49
CA ARG A 413 25.25 -7.08 -33.29
C ARG A 413 24.98 -6.96 -34.79
N VAL A 414 24.45 -5.82 -35.24
CA VAL A 414 24.15 -5.60 -36.66
C VAL A 414 25.17 -4.68 -37.31
N GLU A 415 25.27 -4.78 -38.63
CA GLU A 415 26.16 -3.94 -39.43
C GLU A 415 25.64 -2.50 -39.54
N GLY A 416 26.54 -1.52 -39.39
CA GLY A 416 26.25 -0.09 -39.54
C GLY A 416 25.87 0.29 -40.97
N ASN A 417 25.25 1.46 -41.15
CA ASN A 417 24.79 1.93 -42.45
C ASN A 417 25.95 2.45 -43.31
N TYR A 418 26.92 3.14 -42.69
CA TYR A 418 28.00 3.84 -43.40
C TYR A 418 29.35 3.16 -43.19
N VAL A 419 29.69 2.81 -41.95
CA VAL A 419 30.98 2.17 -41.62
C VAL A 419 31.04 0.70 -42.05
N ARG A 420 29.88 0.06 -42.28
CA ARG A 420 29.79 -1.34 -42.76
C ARG A 420 30.51 -2.35 -41.87
N ARG A 421 30.45 -2.12 -40.55
CA ARG A 421 30.97 -3.00 -39.50
C ARG A 421 29.90 -3.27 -38.45
N ILE A 422 30.01 -4.40 -37.76
CA ILE A 422 29.21 -4.66 -36.56
C ILE A 422 29.68 -3.73 -35.44
N LEU A 423 28.74 -3.13 -34.70
CA LEU A 423 29.07 -2.15 -33.64
C LEU A 423 30.05 -2.71 -32.60
N LEU A 424 29.84 -3.95 -32.12
CA LEU A 424 30.75 -4.62 -31.16
C LEU A 424 32.17 -4.84 -31.69
N HIS A 425 32.37 -4.74 -33.00
CA HIS A 425 33.68 -4.83 -33.66
C HIS A 425 34.13 -3.49 -34.23
N SER A 426 33.54 -2.39 -33.77
CA SER A 426 33.87 -1.02 -34.19
C SER A 426 34.67 -0.31 -33.11
N SER A 427 35.67 0.46 -33.53
CA SER A 427 36.45 1.32 -32.64
C SER A 427 35.67 2.59 -32.26
N GLY A 428 36.16 3.37 -31.30
CA GLY A 428 35.55 4.67 -31.00
C GLY A 428 35.49 5.61 -32.21
N ALA A 429 36.51 5.61 -33.07
CA ALA A 429 36.54 6.42 -34.29
C ALA A 429 35.51 5.97 -35.33
N ASP A 430 35.30 4.65 -35.46
CA ASP A 430 34.26 4.08 -36.31
C ASP A 430 32.86 4.54 -35.85
N ILE A 431 32.59 4.49 -34.54
CA ILE A 431 31.32 4.91 -33.96
C ILE A 431 31.05 6.39 -34.22
N LEU A 432 32.06 7.24 -34.01
CA LEU A 432 31.95 8.67 -34.27
C LEU A 432 31.63 8.92 -35.75
N SER A 433 32.29 8.23 -36.67
CA SER A 433 32.08 8.36 -38.12
C SER A 433 30.64 7.98 -38.53
N GLU A 434 30.10 6.90 -37.97
CA GLU A 434 28.71 6.49 -38.22
C GLU A 434 27.72 7.56 -37.74
N ILE A 435 27.94 8.14 -36.56
CA ILE A 435 27.09 9.20 -36.00
C ILE A 435 27.11 10.45 -36.88
N LEU A 436 28.30 10.92 -37.28
CA LEU A 436 28.46 12.10 -38.13
C LEU A 436 27.75 11.93 -39.48
N ALA A 437 27.85 10.75 -40.08
CA ALA A 437 27.19 10.43 -41.33
C ALA A 437 25.65 10.45 -41.20
N HIS A 438 25.08 9.89 -40.13
CA HIS A 438 23.63 9.95 -39.88
C HIS A 438 23.12 11.37 -39.63
N LEU A 439 23.94 12.22 -39.02
CA LEU A 439 23.60 13.62 -38.76
C LEU A 439 23.88 14.54 -39.94
N ASN A 440 24.41 14.01 -41.05
CA ASN A 440 24.85 14.76 -42.22
C ASN A 440 25.85 15.88 -41.88
N LEU A 441 26.73 15.63 -40.92
CA LEU A 441 27.82 16.51 -40.54
C LEU A 441 29.06 16.13 -41.36
N HIS A 442 29.37 16.94 -42.38
CA HIS A 442 30.51 16.68 -43.29
C HIS A 442 31.87 17.09 -42.72
N TYR A 443 31.88 17.68 -41.52
CA TYR A 443 33.09 18.03 -40.79
C TYR A 443 33.63 16.81 -40.05
N ASN A 444 34.91 16.50 -40.24
CA ASN A 444 35.60 15.42 -39.54
C ASN A 444 36.40 15.98 -38.35
N PRO A 445 35.92 15.81 -37.10
CA PRO A 445 36.63 16.27 -35.93
C PRO A 445 37.98 15.55 -35.78
N PRO A 446 39.06 16.27 -35.45
CA PRO A 446 40.39 15.66 -35.33
C PRO A 446 40.42 14.67 -34.16
N LEU A 447 40.76 13.40 -34.44
CA LEU A 447 40.85 12.32 -33.44
C LEU A 447 41.91 12.59 -32.34
N SER A 448 42.82 13.53 -32.55
CA SER A 448 43.76 14.00 -31.53
C SER A 448 43.12 14.89 -30.45
N ARG A 449 41.91 15.42 -30.73
CA ARG A 449 41.13 16.28 -29.83
C ARG A 449 39.75 15.70 -29.51
N THR A 450 39.39 14.57 -30.13
CA THR A 450 38.12 13.90 -29.94
C THR A 450 38.34 12.41 -29.71
N VAL A 451 38.06 11.97 -28.49
CA VAL A 451 38.25 10.59 -28.04
C VAL A 451 36.88 9.97 -27.75
N THR A 452 36.58 8.87 -28.44
CA THR A 452 35.37 8.07 -28.19
C THR A 452 35.75 6.78 -27.48
N ILE A 453 35.15 6.52 -26.33
CA ILE A 453 35.35 5.29 -25.54
C ILE A 453 34.12 4.39 -25.67
N PRO A 454 34.18 3.29 -26.45
CA PRO A 454 33.12 2.30 -26.53
C PRO A 454 33.15 1.31 -25.36
N ARG A 455 31.97 0.81 -24.99
CA ARG A 455 31.80 -0.15 -23.90
C ARG A 455 30.72 -1.17 -24.24
N ALA A 456 31.13 -2.43 -24.38
CA ALA A 456 30.24 -3.56 -24.54
C ALA A 456 29.73 -4.04 -23.17
N MET A 457 28.41 -4.19 -23.02
CA MET A 457 27.75 -4.56 -21.78
C MET A 457 26.81 -5.74 -22.02
N PRO A 458 27.26 -6.99 -21.82
CA PRO A 458 26.49 -8.19 -22.21
C PRO A 458 25.21 -8.41 -21.41
N ARG A 459 25.06 -7.77 -20.25
CA ARG A 459 23.94 -7.98 -19.32
C ARG A 459 23.19 -6.70 -18.98
N MET A 460 23.40 -5.61 -19.71
CA MET A 460 22.75 -4.33 -19.39
C MET A 460 21.22 -4.43 -19.47
N GLY A 461 20.70 -5.08 -20.52
CA GLY A 461 19.27 -5.32 -20.72
C GLY A 461 18.69 -6.47 -19.89
N SER A 462 19.50 -7.18 -19.09
CA SER A 462 19.08 -8.42 -18.41
C SER A 462 17.91 -8.20 -17.44
N LEU A 463 17.83 -7.01 -16.83
CA LEU A 463 16.75 -6.62 -15.94
C LEU A 463 15.38 -6.49 -16.64
N PHE A 464 15.35 -6.43 -17.97
CA PHE A 464 14.11 -6.34 -18.74
C PHE A 464 13.72 -7.64 -19.44
N LEU A 465 14.52 -8.71 -19.33
CA LEU A 465 14.22 -9.98 -19.96
C LEU A 465 12.87 -10.54 -19.51
N THR A 466 12.22 -11.25 -20.43
CA THR A 466 11.00 -12.00 -20.12
C THR A 466 11.28 -12.97 -18.97
N ARG A 467 10.33 -13.08 -18.04
CA ARG A 467 10.49 -13.87 -16.82
C ARG A 467 9.16 -14.47 -16.36
N ALA A 468 9.25 -15.59 -15.66
CA ALA A 468 8.17 -16.13 -14.85
C ALA A 468 8.04 -15.34 -13.53
N LEU A 469 6.88 -15.47 -12.88
CA LEU A 469 6.56 -14.79 -11.61
C LEU A 469 7.60 -15.06 -10.50
N ASN A 470 8.19 -16.25 -10.49
CA ASN A 470 9.10 -16.70 -9.44
C ASN A 470 10.58 -16.64 -9.86
N ASP A 471 10.92 -16.13 -11.04
CA ASP A 471 12.33 -16.06 -11.48
C ASP A 471 13.14 -15.08 -10.64
N ARG A 472 12.49 -14.06 -10.06
CA ARG A 472 13.12 -13.15 -9.10
C ARG A 472 12.77 -13.58 -7.68
N PRO A 473 13.75 -13.68 -6.76
CA PRO A 473 13.48 -14.06 -5.39
C PRO A 473 12.79 -12.94 -4.61
N SER A 474 12.07 -13.30 -3.56
CA SER A 474 11.55 -12.31 -2.62
C SER A 474 12.68 -11.66 -1.81
N ILE A 475 12.42 -10.46 -1.27
CA ILE A 475 13.41 -9.68 -0.48
C ILE A 475 13.97 -10.44 0.74
N MET A 476 13.18 -11.28 1.40
CA MET A 476 13.62 -12.05 2.58
C MET A 476 13.35 -13.53 2.31
N PRO A 477 14.22 -14.21 1.54
CA PRO A 477 14.07 -15.63 1.23
C PRO A 477 14.42 -16.52 2.44
N LEU A 478 15.25 -16.03 3.35
CA LEU A 478 15.71 -16.71 4.57
C LEU A 478 15.54 -15.75 5.76
N SER A 479 15.51 -16.29 6.98
CA SER A 479 15.18 -15.49 8.17
C SER A 479 16.20 -14.38 8.50
N ASN A 480 17.47 -14.57 8.14
CA ASN A 480 18.56 -13.60 8.36
C ASN A 480 19.20 -13.08 7.07
N VAL A 481 18.63 -13.34 5.89
CA VAL A 481 19.16 -12.88 4.60
C VAL A 481 18.21 -11.89 3.94
N GLY A 482 18.69 -10.67 3.72
CA GLY A 482 18.02 -9.67 2.89
C GLY A 482 18.64 -9.60 1.50
N LEU A 483 17.84 -9.85 0.46
CA LEU A 483 18.25 -9.64 -0.93
C LEU A 483 17.92 -8.22 -1.38
N VAL A 484 18.87 -7.58 -2.05
CA VAL A 484 18.76 -6.22 -2.57
C VAL A 484 19.18 -6.17 -4.05
N GLY A 485 18.86 -5.06 -4.71
CA GLY A 485 19.17 -4.86 -6.12
C GLY A 485 17.97 -5.03 -7.08
N PRO A 486 18.19 -4.81 -8.39
CA PRO A 486 17.13 -4.81 -9.41
C PRO A 486 16.57 -6.19 -9.75
N PHE A 487 17.27 -7.26 -9.38
CA PHE A 487 16.85 -8.65 -9.62
C PHE A 487 16.03 -9.23 -8.45
N THR A 488 15.84 -8.49 -7.37
CA THR A 488 14.93 -8.89 -6.29
C THR A 488 13.48 -8.54 -6.63
N GLU A 489 12.53 -9.41 -6.33
CA GLU A 489 11.11 -9.18 -6.63
C GLU A 489 10.47 -8.22 -5.63
N LEU A 490 10.02 -7.09 -6.16
CA LEU A 490 9.19 -6.14 -5.44
C LEU A 490 7.93 -5.80 -6.25
N SER A 491 6.78 -6.25 -5.73
CA SER A 491 5.49 -6.12 -6.40
C SER A 491 5.05 -4.66 -6.56
N GLY A 492 4.58 -4.33 -7.77
CA GLY A 492 3.98 -3.03 -8.08
C GLY A 492 4.97 -1.91 -8.42
N TYR A 493 6.27 -2.17 -8.36
CA TYR A 493 7.32 -1.21 -8.74
C TYR A 493 8.17 -1.76 -9.88
N THR A 494 8.71 -0.87 -10.71
CA THR A 494 9.53 -1.28 -11.84
C THR A 494 11.01 -1.24 -11.52
N CYS A 495 11.77 -2.26 -11.96
CA CYS A 495 13.23 -2.23 -11.90
C CYS A 495 13.84 -1.27 -12.94
N ALA A 496 13.02 -0.67 -13.80
CA ALA A 496 13.44 0.44 -14.65
C ALA A 496 13.78 1.70 -13.84
N ASP A 497 13.35 1.79 -12.56
CA ASP A 497 13.63 2.89 -11.63
C ASP A 497 15.01 2.69 -10.95
N VAL A 498 15.92 3.65 -11.08
CA VAL A 498 17.26 3.58 -10.46
C VAL A 498 17.21 3.56 -8.94
N SER A 499 16.13 4.06 -8.33
CA SER A 499 15.90 3.98 -6.89
C SER A 499 15.33 2.62 -6.43
N TYR A 500 15.06 1.69 -7.36
CA TYR A 500 14.50 0.38 -7.04
C TYR A 500 15.40 -0.38 -6.07
N GLY A 501 16.71 -0.37 -6.32
CA GLY A 501 17.68 -1.00 -5.45
C GLY A 501 17.72 -0.40 -4.03
N ILE A 502 17.62 0.92 -3.90
CA ILE A 502 17.51 1.61 -2.61
C ILE A 502 16.21 1.23 -1.90
N ARG A 503 15.13 1.02 -2.66
CA ARG A 503 13.84 0.57 -2.11
C ARG A 503 13.92 -0.85 -1.61
N THR A 504 14.57 -1.76 -2.33
CA THR A 504 14.77 -3.14 -1.86
C THR A 504 15.65 -3.17 -0.62
N ALA A 505 16.71 -2.35 -0.55
CA ALA A 505 17.51 -2.14 0.66
C ALA A 505 16.66 -1.70 1.87
N LYS A 506 15.86 -0.65 1.72
CA LYS A 506 14.98 -0.18 2.79
C LYS A 506 13.99 -1.27 3.25
N MET A 507 13.38 -1.97 2.29
CA MET A 507 12.40 -3.00 2.60
C MET A 507 13.01 -4.25 3.21
N ALA A 508 14.24 -4.62 2.83
CA ALA A 508 15.02 -5.64 3.50
C ALA A 508 15.17 -5.26 4.97
N MET A 509 15.61 -4.03 5.27
CA MET A 509 15.79 -3.57 6.64
C MET A 509 14.50 -3.51 7.45
N GLU A 510 13.40 -3.04 6.87
CA GLU A 510 12.10 -3.05 7.53
C GLU A 510 11.62 -4.48 7.84
N LYS A 511 11.84 -5.43 6.93
CA LYS A 511 11.46 -6.84 7.13
C LYS A 511 12.38 -7.55 8.11
N THR A 512 13.69 -7.32 8.07
CA THR A 512 14.65 -7.83 9.06
C THR A 512 14.34 -7.27 10.44
N LYS A 513 14.02 -5.97 10.54
CA LYS A 513 13.56 -5.35 11.79
C LYS A 513 12.24 -5.94 12.27
N LYS A 514 11.26 -6.18 11.40
CA LYS A 514 10.02 -6.87 11.77
C LYS A 514 10.25 -8.32 12.17
N ALA A 515 11.13 -9.05 11.50
CA ALA A 515 11.49 -10.42 11.86
C ALA A 515 12.18 -10.47 13.23
N ARG A 516 12.91 -9.41 13.62
CA ARG A 516 13.55 -9.25 14.94
C ARG A 516 12.65 -8.67 16.03
N ILE A 517 11.68 -7.80 15.70
CA ILE A 517 10.67 -7.30 16.65
C ILE A 517 9.65 -8.40 16.99
N ARG A 518 9.54 -9.41 16.13
CA ARG A 518 8.79 -10.62 16.43
C ARG A 518 9.67 -11.58 17.21
N ASP A 519 10.00 -11.22 18.45
CA ASP A 519 10.20 -12.25 19.46
C ASP A 519 8.90 -13.04 19.49
N LYS A 520 8.96 -14.24 18.90
CA LYS A 520 7.78 -15.10 18.84
C LYS A 520 7.49 -15.47 20.28
N ARG A 521 6.42 -14.90 20.84
CA ARG A 521 5.99 -15.24 22.19
C ARG A 521 5.62 -16.71 22.23
N ASP A 522 6.05 -17.38 23.29
CA ASP A 522 5.63 -18.75 23.54
C ASP A 522 4.15 -18.73 23.94
N PRO A 523 3.24 -19.34 23.15
CA PRO A 523 1.83 -19.36 23.48
C PRO A 523 1.53 -20.03 24.83
N GLU A 524 2.34 -21.01 25.24
CA GLU A 524 2.13 -21.72 26.52
C GLU A 524 2.46 -20.85 27.73
N GLN A 525 3.28 -19.80 27.55
CA GLN A 525 3.65 -18.86 28.62
C GLN A 525 2.87 -17.55 28.59
N THR A 526 2.04 -17.34 27.56
CA THR A 526 1.35 -16.06 27.35
C THR A 526 -0.04 -16.08 27.97
N GLU A 527 -0.29 -15.20 28.95
CA GLU A 527 -1.65 -14.84 29.39
C GLU A 527 -2.13 -13.62 28.58
N ALA A 528 -3.32 -13.69 28.00
CA ALA A 528 -3.89 -12.63 27.18
C ALA A 528 -5.09 -11.98 27.87
N TRP A 529 -4.93 -10.70 28.25
CA TRP A 529 -5.97 -9.90 28.92
C TRP A 529 -6.65 -8.98 27.91
N ILE A 530 -7.89 -9.29 27.55
CA ILE A 530 -8.68 -8.58 26.55
C ILE A 530 -9.72 -7.71 27.26
N LEU A 531 -9.70 -6.40 26.98
CA LEU A 531 -10.54 -5.41 27.66
C LEU A 531 -11.79 -5.13 26.81
N GLY A 532 -12.96 -5.54 27.31
CA GLY A 532 -14.29 -5.45 26.69
C GLY A 532 -14.68 -6.67 25.84
N THR A 533 -15.96 -6.81 25.48
CA THR A 533 -16.51 -7.96 24.71
C THR A 533 -16.99 -7.63 23.29
N GLY A 534 -16.55 -6.52 22.71
CA GLY A 534 -16.95 -6.14 21.34
C GLY A 534 -16.42 -7.10 20.24
N THR A 535 -16.82 -6.89 18.98
CA THR A 535 -16.36 -7.70 17.83
C THR A 535 -14.84 -7.84 17.78
N ALA A 536 -14.12 -6.76 18.11
CA ALA A 536 -12.67 -6.71 18.08
C ALA A 536 -12.04 -7.61 19.15
N SER A 537 -12.61 -7.63 20.35
CA SER A 537 -12.18 -8.47 21.47
C SER A 537 -12.40 -9.95 21.18
N LEU A 538 -13.61 -10.32 20.76
CA LEU A 538 -13.93 -11.71 20.42
C LEU A 538 -13.09 -12.23 19.25
N ALA A 539 -12.87 -11.39 18.23
CA ALA A 539 -11.97 -11.72 17.13
C ALA A 539 -10.51 -11.89 17.61
N SER A 540 -10.06 -11.10 18.59
CA SER A 540 -8.72 -11.22 19.15
C SER A 540 -8.54 -12.56 19.85
N ALA A 541 -9.50 -12.96 20.71
CA ALA A 541 -9.51 -14.28 21.34
C ALA A 541 -9.48 -15.42 20.30
N PHE A 542 -10.32 -15.33 19.27
CA PHE A 542 -10.33 -16.31 18.18
C PHE A 542 -8.97 -16.43 17.47
N TYR A 543 -8.34 -15.30 17.11
CA TYR A 543 -7.04 -15.32 16.43
C TYR A 543 -5.91 -15.80 17.34
N LEU A 544 -5.94 -15.50 18.65
CA LEU A 544 -5.00 -16.02 19.64
C LEU A 544 -5.06 -17.55 19.70
N ILE A 545 -6.26 -18.12 19.83
CA ILE A 545 -6.44 -19.57 19.93
C ILE A 545 -6.12 -20.25 18.59
N LYS A 546 -6.72 -19.77 17.49
CA LYS A 546 -6.64 -20.45 16.20
C LYS A 546 -5.27 -20.36 15.56
N HIS A 547 -4.68 -19.15 15.54
CA HIS A 547 -3.45 -18.88 14.80
C HIS A 547 -2.22 -18.77 15.71
N ALA A 548 -2.33 -18.13 16.88
CA ALA A 548 -1.20 -18.05 17.81
C ALA A 548 -1.04 -19.30 18.70
N LYS A 549 -2.08 -20.15 18.77
CA LYS A 549 -2.10 -21.37 19.58
C LYS A 549 -2.00 -21.13 21.08
N VAL A 550 -2.43 -19.95 21.55
CA VAL A 550 -2.56 -19.68 23.00
C VAL A 550 -3.63 -20.63 23.56
N PRO A 551 -3.37 -21.35 24.66
CA PRO A 551 -4.36 -22.18 25.32
C PRO A 551 -5.61 -21.34 25.68
N PRO A 552 -6.83 -21.79 25.37
CA PRO A 552 -8.04 -21.00 25.62
C PRO A 552 -8.19 -20.51 27.07
N GLN A 553 -7.80 -21.33 28.05
CA GLN A 553 -7.87 -21.00 29.49
C GLN A 553 -6.95 -19.86 29.91
N LYS A 554 -6.02 -19.44 29.03
CA LYS A 554 -5.11 -18.29 29.20
C LYS A 554 -5.57 -17.04 28.46
N VAL A 555 -6.76 -17.08 27.90
CA VAL A 555 -7.41 -15.93 27.26
C VAL A 555 -8.50 -15.44 28.18
N HIS A 556 -8.30 -14.25 28.75
CA HIS A 556 -9.20 -13.61 29.70
C HIS A 556 -9.90 -12.43 29.04
N ILE A 557 -11.23 -12.42 29.04
CA ILE A 557 -12.05 -11.32 28.54
C ILE A 557 -12.71 -10.64 29.73
N LEU A 558 -12.37 -9.36 29.95
CA LEU A 558 -12.93 -8.54 31.03
C LEU A 558 -14.10 -7.70 30.49
N GLU A 559 -15.25 -7.77 31.14
CA GLU A 559 -16.47 -7.08 30.74
C GLU A 559 -17.09 -6.34 31.93
N SER A 560 -17.44 -5.07 31.71
CA SER A 560 -18.04 -4.23 32.76
C SER A 560 -19.51 -4.53 33.04
N ARG A 561 -20.24 -5.17 32.13
CA ARG A 561 -21.64 -5.60 32.32
C ARG A 561 -21.75 -6.88 33.15
N ASP A 562 -22.91 -7.11 33.75
CA ASP A 562 -23.09 -8.16 34.76
C ASP A 562 -23.25 -9.55 34.14
N SER A 563 -23.65 -9.65 32.88
CA SER A 563 -23.81 -10.92 32.18
C SER A 563 -23.83 -10.78 30.66
N LEU A 564 -23.66 -11.90 29.95
CA LEU A 564 -23.93 -12.00 28.52
C LEU A 564 -25.35 -11.50 28.18
N GLN A 565 -26.33 -11.70 29.05
CA GLN A 565 -27.72 -11.31 28.83
C GLN A 565 -27.92 -9.80 28.86
N GLU A 566 -27.10 -9.04 29.58
CA GLU A 566 -27.12 -7.57 29.53
C GLU A 566 -26.32 -7.00 28.35
N ILE A 567 -25.38 -7.78 27.81
CA ILE A 567 -24.82 -7.49 26.49
C ILE A 567 -25.93 -7.60 25.42
N TRP A 568 -26.94 -8.45 25.65
CA TRP A 568 -28.15 -8.44 24.85
C TRP A 568 -28.89 -7.15 25.17
N HIS A 569 -28.80 -6.13 24.31
CA HIS A 569 -29.79 -5.06 24.32
C HIS A 569 -31.17 -5.70 24.44
N HIS A 570 -32.03 -5.20 25.33
CA HIS A 570 -33.41 -5.67 25.47
C HIS A 570 -34.00 -5.77 24.08
N LYS A 571 -34.14 -7.00 23.56
CA LYS A 571 -34.58 -7.23 22.17
C LYS A 571 -35.99 -6.69 21.98
N GLY A 572 -36.72 -6.49 23.07
CA GLY A 572 -38.14 -6.25 23.10
C GLY A 572 -38.91 -7.53 22.85
N ASP A 573 -40.22 -7.39 22.70
CA ASP A 573 -41.13 -8.48 22.38
C ASP A 573 -42.21 -7.97 21.41
N PRO A 574 -43.06 -8.84 20.84
CA PRO A 574 -44.09 -8.43 19.89
C PRO A 574 -45.07 -7.37 20.41
N SER A 575 -45.32 -7.33 21.72
CA SER A 575 -46.28 -6.43 22.36
C SER A 575 -45.67 -5.11 22.83
N SER A 576 -44.45 -5.15 23.38
CA SER A 576 -43.72 -3.96 23.84
C SER A 576 -42.88 -3.30 22.74
N GLY A 577 -42.73 -3.97 21.60
CA GLY A 577 -41.95 -3.55 20.44
C GLY A 577 -40.50 -4.02 20.52
N TYR A 578 -39.97 -4.50 19.40
CA TYR A 578 -38.56 -4.86 19.29
C TYR A 578 -37.65 -3.64 19.21
N ASP A 579 -36.41 -3.76 19.70
CA ASP A 579 -35.35 -2.76 19.56
C ASP A 579 -34.15 -3.38 18.85
N GLN A 580 -33.80 -2.80 17.71
CA GLN A 580 -32.73 -3.30 16.85
C GLN A 580 -31.58 -2.30 16.83
N PHE A 581 -30.46 -2.70 17.43
CA PHE A 581 -29.28 -1.85 17.48
C PHE A 581 -28.70 -1.59 16.08
N GLY A 582 -28.32 -0.33 15.81
CA GLY A 582 -28.22 0.33 14.50
C GLY A 582 -27.23 -0.18 13.46
N ARG A 583 -26.93 -1.48 13.43
CA ARG A 583 -26.07 -2.10 12.42
C ARG A 583 -26.82 -2.79 11.29
N CYS A 584 -28.15 -2.68 11.19
CA CYS A 584 -28.97 -3.20 10.08
C CYS A 584 -28.64 -2.59 8.72
N LEU A 585 -27.77 -1.59 8.68
CA LEU A 585 -27.21 -1.13 7.43
C LEU A 585 -26.62 -2.32 6.65
N PRO A 586 -26.87 -2.39 5.34
CA PRO A 586 -26.33 -3.43 4.48
C PRO A 586 -24.83 -3.29 4.22
N VAL A 587 -24.05 -3.28 5.30
CA VAL A 587 -22.60 -3.12 5.27
C VAL A 587 -21.93 -4.41 4.79
N PRO A 588 -20.85 -4.29 4.01
CA PRO A 588 -20.12 -5.45 3.51
C PRO A 588 -19.41 -6.17 4.65
N ILE A 589 -19.37 -7.51 4.54
CA ILE A 589 -18.51 -8.37 5.36
C ILE A 589 -17.24 -8.73 4.59
N GLY A 590 -16.12 -8.14 5.00
CA GLY A 590 -14.77 -8.46 4.54
C GLY A 590 -14.25 -9.86 4.89
N GLY A 591 -13.02 -10.15 4.44
CA GLY A 591 -12.37 -11.46 4.59
C GLY A 591 -12.14 -11.91 6.04
N PRO A 592 -11.64 -11.06 6.95
CA PRO A 592 -11.35 -11.46 8.33
C PRO A 592 -12.58 -12.01 9.08
N LEU A 593 -13.72 -11.32 9.03
CA LEU A 593 -14.92 -11.80 9.71
C LEU A 593 -15.49 -13.07 9.04
N LYS A 594 -15.42 -13.17 7.71
CA LYS A 594 -15.80 -14.41 6.99
C LYS A 594 -14.96 -15.61 7.44
N GLU A 595 -13.68 -15.41 7.70
CA GLU A 595 -12.82 -16.48 8.21
C GLU A 595 -13.30 -16.98 9.58
N ILE A 596 -13.61 -16.07 10.50
CA ILE A 596 -14.14 -16.41 11.83
C ILE A 596 -15.43 -17.21 11.68
N LEU A 597 -16.40 -16.66 10.94
CA LEU A 597 -17.72 -17.27 10.75
C LEU A 597 -17.69 -18.61 9.98
N SER A 598 -16.63 -18.87 9.19
CA SER A 598 -16.43 -20.17 8.54
C SER A 598 -15.99 -21.27 9.50
N CYS A 599 -15.49 -20.92 10.68
CA CYS A 599 -14.97 -21.85 11.68
C CYS A 599 -15.90 -21.98 12.90
N VAL A 600 -16.68 -20.95 13.19
CA VAL A 600 -17.60 -20.92 14.32
C VAL A 600 -18.85 -21.74 13.99
N PRO A 601 -19.25 -22.69 14.86
CA PRO A 601 -20.55 -23.38 14.80
C PRO A 601 -21.75 -22.45 14.75
N SER A 602 -22.84 -22.91 14.12
CA SER A 602 -24.14 -22.26 14.34
C SER A 602 -24.59 -22.41 15.80
N ALA A 603 -25.08 -21.34 16.41
CA ALA A 603 -25.73 -21.38 17.73
C ALA A 603 -27.08 -22.13 17.72
N PHE A 604 -27.63 -22.41 16.53
CA PHE A 604 -28.94 -23.04 16.35
C PHE A 604 -28.79 -24.38 15.62
N PRO A 605 -29.07 -25.52 16.28
CA PRO A 605 -29.03 -26.83 15.66
C PRO A 605 -30.25 -27.04 14.75
N THR A 606 -30.04 -27.18 13.44
CA THR A 606 -31.10 -27.69 12.55
C THR A 606 -31.19 -29.21 12.68
N THR A 607 -32.27 -29.71 13.29
CA THR A 607 -32.81 -31.08 13.18
C THR A 607 -31.76 -32.21 13.07
N GLY A 608 -31.15 -32.59 14.20
CA GLY A 608 -30.48 -33.89 14.39
C GLY A 608 -29.22 -34.16 13.55
N ARG A 609 -28.65 -33.17 12.83
CA ARG A 609 -27.41 -33.33 12.06
C ARG A 609 -26.20 -32.70 12.77
N ARG A 610 -25.00 -33.18 12.43
CA ARG A 610 -23.69 -32.72 12.94
C ARG A 610 -23.60 -31.18 12.92
N VAL A 611 -22.95 -30.61 13.94
CA VAL A 611 -22.65 -29.18 14.04
C VAL A 611 -21.85 -28.72 12.80
N GLN A 612 -22.41 -27.83 11.97
CA GLN A 612 -21.76 -27.24 10.80
C GLN A 612 -21.35 -25.79 11.07
N SER A 613 -20.44 -25.24 10.26
CA SER A 613 -20.04 -23.85 10.39
C SER A 613 -21.18 -22.89 10.11
N PHE A 614 -21.17 -21.74 10.78
CA PHE A 614 -22.22 -20.75 10.75
C PHE A 614 -22.48 -20.22 9.32
N LEU A 615 -21.43 -19.88 8.57
CA LEU A 615 -21.59 -19.45 7.16
C LEU A 615 -22.22 -20.53 6.26
N HIS A 616 -21.91 -21.81 6.48
CA HIS A 616 -22.48 -22.88 5.68
C HIS A 616 -23.97 -23.08 6.00
N ALA A 617 -24.34 -22.98 7.28
CA ALA A 617 -25.73 -23.06 7.72
C ALA A 617 -26.60 -21.98 7.05
N ILE A 618 -26.11 -20.73 7.03
CA ILE A 618 -26.75 -19.62 6.32
C ILE A 618 -26.94 -19.93 4.83
N GLN A 619 -25.85 -20.29 4.14
CA GLN A 619 -25.90 -20.53 2.69
C GLN A 619 -26.90 -21.63 2.35
N SER A 620 -26.96 -22.69 3.16
CA SER A 620 -27.92 -23.77 2.98
C SER A 620 -29.37 -23.34 3.26
N ALA A 621 -29.61 -22.50 4.27
CA ALA A 621 -30.94 -21.99 4.59
C ALA A 621 -31.44 -21.01 3.50
N GLU A 622 -30.55 -20.19 2.95
CA GLU A 622 -30.85 -19.27 1.86
C GLU A 622 -31.21 -20.02 0.57
N VAL A 623 -30.41 -21.03 0.18
CA VAL A 623 -30.72 -21.92 -0.96
C VAL A 623 -32.08 -22.60 -0.80
N ASN A 624 -32.44 -23.01 0.42
CA ASN A 624 -33.76 -23.61 0.68
C ASN A 624 -34.91 -22.59 0.66
N ARG A 625 -34.66 -21.31 0.95
CA ARG A 625 -35.66 -20.23 0.85
C ARG A 625 -35.89 -19.78 -0.60
N THR A 626 -34.91 -19.93 -1.49
CA THR A 626 -34.98 -19.47 -2.88
C THR A 626 -34.93 -20.64 -3.89
N PHE A 627 -36.07 -21.27 -4.20
CA PHE A 627 -36.23 -22.07 -5.42
C PHE A 627 -36.33 -21.18 -6.70
N SER A 628 -35.51 -20.12 -6.78
CA SER A 628 -35.32 -19.26 -7.96
C SER A 628 -33.83 -18.92 -8.09
N THR A 629 -33.26 -19.19 -9.26
CA THR A 629 -31.82 -19.13 -9.60
C THR A 629 -31.26 -17.71 -9.81
N GLN A 630 -31.95 -16.65 -9.36
CA GLN A 630 -31.47 -15.27 -9.49
C GLN A 630 -31.08 -14.67 -8.13
N VAL A 631 -29.80 -14.34 -7.98
CA VAL A 631 -29.23 -13.62 -6.83
C VAL A 631 -29.88 -12.23 -6.76
N GLY A 632 -30.67 -11.96 -5.71
CA GLY A 632 -31.39 -10.69 -5.55
C GLY A 632 -30.44 -9.50 -5.37
N SER A 633 -30.70 -8.41 -6.08
CA SER A 633 -30.06 -7.10 -5.86
C SER A 633 -30.90 -6.25 -4.91
N THR A 634 -30.28 -5.55 -3.95
CA THR A 634 -30.96 -4.56 -3.09
C THR A 634 -31.71 -3.53 -3.95
N CYS A 635 -33.01 -3.36 -3.71
CA CYS A 635 -33.80 -2.32 -4.38
C CYS A 635 -33.74 -1.02 -3.58
N ILE A 636 -33.54 0.11 -4.26
CA ILE A 636 -33.47 1.43 -3.62
C ILE A 636 -34.55 2.34 -4.20
N VAL A 637 -35.46 2.74 -3.31
CA VAL A 637 -36.56 3.67 -3.59
C VAL A 637 -36.16 5.03 -3.05
N VAL A 638 -36.29 6.10 -3.85
CA VAL A 638 -35.96 7.45 -3.41
C VAL A 638 -37.14 8.39 -3.61
N GLN A 639 -37.39 9.23 -2.62
CA GLN A 639 -38.37 10.31 -2.70
C GLN A 639 -37.83 11.46 -3.56
N ARG A 640 -38.57 11.79 -4.63
CA ARG A 640 -38.34 12.95 -5.52
C ARG A 640 -39.68 13.59 -5.90
N ASP A 641 -39.77 14.90 -5.77
CA ASP A 641 -40.96 15.71 -5.97
C ASP A 641 -42.16 15.15 -5.19
N ARG A 642 -41.94 14.76 -3.93
CA ARG A 642 -42.91 14.08 -3.05
C ARG A 642 -43.47 12.74 -3.56
N LYS A 643 -42.83 12.13 -4.56
CA LYS A 643 -43.18 10.79 -5.08
C LYS A 643 -42.05 9.81 -4.85
N LEU A 644 -42.39 8.57 -4.53
CA LEU A 644 -41.43 7.48 -4.39
C LEU A 644 -41.15 6.89 -5.77
N GLN A 645 -39.88 6.82 -6.13
CA GLN A 645 -39.44 6.31 -7.43
C GLN A 645 -38.31 5.29 -7.24
N ASN A 646 -38.35 4.20 -8.00
CA ASN A 646 -37.26 3.23 -8.05
C ASN A 646 -36.08 3.81 -8.81
N ILE A 647 -34.89 3.74 -8.21
CA ILE A 647 -33.67 4.12 -8.89
C ILE A 647 -33.09 2.90 -9.59
N VAL A 648 -32.89 3.01 -10.91
CA VAL A 648 -32.17 2.01 -11.68
C VAL A 648 -30.69 2.06 -11.28
N THR A 649 -30.22 1.04 -10.57
CA THR A 649 -28.84 0.93 -10.11
C THR A 649 -27.84 0.72 -11.24
N GLY A 650 -28.27 0.43 -12.47
CA GLY A 650 -27.42 0.13 -13.63
C GLY A 650 -26.51 1.27 -14.12
N SER A 651 -26.79 2.53 -13.77
CA SER A 651 -25.92 3.69 -14.07
C SER A 651 -25.55 4.43 -12.78
N LEU A 652 -24.41 5.13 -12.78
CA LEU A 652 -24.02 5.94 -11.62
C LEU A 652 -24.83 7.24 -11.49
N ASP A 653 -25.58 7.68 -12.50
CA ASP A 653 -26.24 9.00 -12.46
C ASP A 653 -25.27 10.16 -12.12
N LEU A 654 -24.03 10.06 -12.64
CA LEU A 654 -23.00 11.09 -12.49
C LEU A 654 -22.68 11.69 -13.84
N ASN A 655 -22.59 13.01 -13.93
CA ASN A 655 -22.06 13.69 -15.11
C ASN A 655 -20.53 13.56 -15.22
N LEU A 656 -19.96 13.89 -16.38
CA LEU A 656 -18.52 13.75 -16.63
C LEU A 656 -17.67 14.53 -15.61
N LYS A 657 -18.07 15.73 -15.21
CA LYS A 657 -17.35 16.56 -14.22
C LYS A 657 -17.32 15.88 -12.85
N GLN A 658 -18.44 15.30 -12.40
CA GLN A 658 -18.53 14.55 -11.15
C GLN A 658 -17.70 13.25 -11.20
N ARG A 659 -17.74 12.51 -12.32
CA ARG A 659 -16.88 11.32 -12.52
C ARG A 659 -15.40 11.67 -12.48
N LEU A 660 -15.01 12.79 -13.11
CA LEU A 660 -13.64 13.29 -13.06
C LEU A 660 -13.22 13.68 -11.64
N ASN A 661 -14.12 14.23 -10.82
CA ASN A 661 -13.82 14.51 -9.42
C ASN A 661 -13.57 13.23 -8.61
N LEU A 662 -14.35 12.16 -8.82
CA LEU A 662 -14.07 10.84 -8.22
C LEU A 662 -12.69 10.32 -8.64
N VAL A 663 -12.39 10.38 -9.94
CA VAL A 663 -11.09 9.99 -10.51
C VAL A 663 -9.94 10.80 -9.92
N ARG A 664 -10.12 12.10 -9.67
CA ARG A 664 -9.12 12.98 -9.03
C ARG A 664 -8.95 12.71 -7.55
N LEU A 665 -10.00 12.29 -6.83
CA LEU A 665 -9.92 11.93 -5.42
C LEU A 665 -9.11 10.63 -5.23
N MET A 666 -9.31 9.65 -6.10
CA MET A 666 -8.73 8.31 -5.99
C MET A 666 -7.20 8.24 -5.83
N PRO A 667 -6.35 8.97 -6.57
CA PRO A 667 -4.90 8.92 -6.42
C PRO A 667 -4.34 9.83 -5.32
N LYS A 668 -5.14 10.71 -4.71
CA LYS A 668 -4.66 11.62 -3.65
C LYS A 668 -4.17 10.80 -2.44
N GLY A 669 -2.96 11.09 -1.97
CA GLY A 669 -2.41 10.48 -0.75
C GLY A 669 -3.18 10.89 0.50
N GLU A 670 -3.28 9.99 1.49
CA GLU A 670 -4.03 10.20 2.75
C GLU A 670 -3.56 11.43 3.52
N LYS A 671 -2.24 11.69 3.56
CA LYS A 671 -1.69 12.89 4.20
C LYS A 671 -2.24 14.20 3.60
N ARG A 672 -2.54 14.21 2.28
CA ARG A 672 -3.12 15.38 1.61
C ARG A 672 -4.62 15.49 1.80
N LEU A 673 -5.31 14.38 2.10
CA LEU A 673 -6.72 14.41 2.44
C LEU A 673 -6.92 14.90 3.87
N GLY A 674 -6.07 14.47 4.82
CA GLY A 674 -6.06 15.00 6.19
C GLY A 674 -7.47 15.15 6.79
N ARG A 675 -7.72 16.30 7.42
CA ARG A 675 -9.03 16.69 7.99
C ARG A 675 -10.06 17.21 6.98
N ASN A 676 -9.83 17.05 5.67
CA ASN A 676 -10.79 17.53 4.68
C ASN A 676 -12.07 16.68 4.65
N HIS A 677 -13.17 17.33 4.37
CA HIS A 677 -14.50 16.78 4.22
C HIS A 677 -14.74 16.26 2.80
N ILE A 678 -15.73 15.39 2.61
CA ILE A 678 -16.16 14.96 1.27
C ILE A 678 -16.61 16.18 0.44
N SER A 679 -17.34 17.10 1.06
CA SER A 679 -17.82 18.36 0.46
C SER A 679 -16.71 19.27 -0.08
N ASP A 680 -15.47 19.18 0.42
CA ASP A 680 -14.35 19.96 -0.11
C ASP A 680 -13.93 19.53 -1.53
N PHE A 681 -14.35 18.34 -1.98
CA PHE A 681 -13.95 17.77 -3.28
C PHE A 681 -15.09 17.68 -4.29
N PHE A 682 -16.34 17.87 -3.87
CA PHE A 682 -17.51 17.69 -4.73
C PHE A 682 -18.47 18.88 -4.62
N PRO A 683 -19.02 19.36 -5.75
CA PRO A 683 -20.01 20.44 -5.72
C PRO A 683 -21.34 19.95 -5.12
N GLN A 684 -22.20 20.89 -4.71
CA GLN A 684 -23.52 20.57 -4.13
C GLN A 684 -24.34 19.60 -4.99
N SER A 685 -24.31 19.78 -6.32
CA SER A 685 -25.02 18.91 -7.26
C SER A 685 -24.57 17.45 -7.25
N PHE A 686 -23.40 17.11 -6.70
CA PHE A 686 -22.98 15.72 -6.49
C PHE A 686 -23.80 15.04 -5.39
N PHE A 687 -24.07 15.76 -4.30
CA PHE A 687 -24.90 15.27 -3.20
C PHE A 687 -26.37 15.13 -3.58
N GLU A 688 -26.73 15.63 -4.76
CA GLU A 688 -28.05 15.50 -5.33
C GLU A 688 -28.23 14.31 -6.29
N THR A 689 -27.16 13.55 -6.52
CA THR A 689 -27.18 12.41 -7.47
C THR A 689 -27.80 11.17 -6.85
N SER A 690 -28.27 10.26 -7.72
CA SER A 690 -28.68 8.92 -7.28
C SER A 690 -27.51 8.17 -6.64
N PHE A 691 -26.30 8.32 -7.18
CA PHE A 691 -25.09 7.73 -6.59
C PHE A 691 -24.92 8.10 -5.12
N TRP A 692 -24.98 9.39 -4.79
CA TRP A 692 -24.81 9.83 -3.41
C TRP A 692 -25.96 9.35 -2.52
N ALA A 693 -27.20 9.36 -3.00
CA ALA A 693 -28.33 8.85 -2.25
C ALA A 693 -28.12 7.38 -1.84
N ILE A 694 -27.68 6.54 -2.78
CA ILE A 694 -27.36 5.12 -2.52
C ILE A 694 -26.18 5.02 -1.54
N TRP A 695 -25.08 5.72 -1.81
CA TRP A 695 -23.85 5.59 -1.02
C TRP A 695 -24.00 6.12 0.41
N SER A 696 -24.75 7.22 0.58
CA SER A 696 -25.06 7.82 1.88
C SER A 696 -25.99 6.91 2.68
N ALA A 697 -27.06 6.40 2.08
CA ALA A 697 -28.02 5.54 2.76
C ALA A 697 -27.43 4.17 3.13
N GLN A 698 -26.60 3.58 2.26
CA GLN A 698 -25.92 2.30 2.53
C GLN A 698 -24.96 2.37 3.72
N PHE A 699 -24.19 3.46 3.81
CA PHE A 699 -23.04 3.56 4.73
C PHE A 699 -23.18 4.61 5.83
N GLY A 700 -24.27 5.37 5.86
CA GLY A 700 -24.46 6.48 6.80
C GLY A 700 -23.48 7.65 6.59
N LEU A 701 -22.94 7.82 5.38
CA LEU A 701 -22.00 8.90 5.08
C LEU A 701 -22.69 10.26 4.88
N GLN A 702 -22.06 11.32 5.37
CA GLN A 702 -22.52 12.70 5.29
C GLN A 702 -21.49 13.59 4.59
N PRO A 703 -21.88 14.74 4.00
CA PRO A 703 -20.96 15.62 3.29
C PRO A 703 -19.77 16.14 4.13
N TRP A 704 -19.93 16.23 5.46
CA TRP A 704 -18.90 16.62 6.43
C TRP A 704 -18.07 15.45 6.97
N HIS A 705 -18.31 14.21 6.52
CA HIS A 705 -17.46 13.09 6.89
C HIS A 705 -16.12 13.13 6.15
N SER A 706 -15.18 12.31 6.63
CA SER A 706 -13.80 12.21 6.16
C SER A 706 -13.72 11.85 4.68
N ALA A 707 -13.06 12.71 3.89
CA ALA A 707 -12.71 12.38 2.52
C ALA A 707 -11.79 11.14 2.42
N THR A 708 -10.99 10.88 3.47
CA THR A 708 -10.12 9.70 3.54
C THR A 708 -10.93 8.42 3.62
N GLU A 709 -11.92 8.35 4.51
CA GLU A 709 -12.79 7.17 4.65
C GLU A 709 -13.66 6.98 3.40
N PHE A 710 -14.21 8.05 2.83
CA PHE A 710 -14.94 7.97 1.56
C PHE A 710 -14.05 7.41 0.43
N ARG A 711 -12.80 7.86 0.32
CA ARG A 711 -11.86 7.33 -0.68
C ARG A 711 -11.52 5.86 -0.42
N ARG A 712 -11.32 5.46 0.84
CA ARG A 712 -11.07 4.05 1.22
C ARG A 712 -12.24 3.15 0.83
N ALA A 713 -13.46 3.60 1.11
CA ALA A 713 -14.71 2.93 0.74
C ALA A 713 -14.85 2.75 -0.77
N LEU A 714 -14.64 3.83 -1.54
CA LEU A 714 -14.69 3.77 -3.00
C LEU A 714 -13.68 2.76 -3.55
N ARG A 715 -12.44 2.76 -3.05
CA ARG A 715 -11.41 1.80 -3.48
C ARG A 715 -11.79 0.34 -3.24
N HIS A 716 -12.52 0.08 -2.15
CA HIS A 716 -12.92 -1.28 -1.78
C HIS A 716 -14.19 -1.72 -2.52
N TYR A 717 -15.25 -0.91 -2.51
CA TYR A 717 -16.60 -1.38 -2.87
C TYR A 717 -17.17 -0.78 -4.16
N LEU A 718 -16.59 0.29 -4.70
CA LEU A 718 -17.14 0.90 -5.92
C LEU A 718 -17.09 -0.06 -7.11
N GLY A 719 -16.14 -0.99 -7.14
CA GLY A 719 -16.09 -2.04 -8.17
C GLY A 719 -17.32 -2.96 -8.19
N ASP A 720 -18.16 -2.94 -7.16
CA ASP A 720 -19.29 -3.85 -7.08
C ASP A 720 -20.62 -3.13 -6.84
N PHE A 721 -20.67 -1.83 -7.07
CA PHE A 721 -21.87 -1.00 -6.87
C PHE A 721 -23.18 -1.59 -7.44
N HIS A 722 -23.09 -2.32 -8.56
CA HIS A 722 -24.24 -2.96 -9.23
C HIS A 722 -24.54 -4.37 -8.72
N ASN A 723 -23.48 -5.06 -8.30
CA ASN A 723 -23.54 -6.41 -7.75
C ASN A 723 -23.35 -6.31 -6.24
N LEU A 724 -23.97 -5.31 -5.59
CA LEU A 724 -23.96 -5.22 -4.14
C LEU A 724 -24.77 -6.37 -3.51
N SER A 725 -24.94 -7.50 -4.21
CA SER A 725 -24.96 -8.86 -3.65
C SER A 725 -23.63 -9.25 -2.98
N PHE A 726 -22.94 -8.30 -2.32
CA PHE A 726 -22.29 -8.69 -1.08
C PHE A 726 -23.47 -9.11 -0.25
N LEU A 727 -23.59 -10.42 -0.01
CA LEU A 727 -23.91 -10.97 1.28
C LEU A 727 -23.90 -9.84 2.33
N ASN A 728 -25.00 -9.10 2.38
CA ASN A 728 -25.19 -7.95 3.23
C ASN A 728 -25.42 -8.58 4.60
N CYS A 729 -25.04 -7.94 5.69
CA CYS A 729 -25.26 -8.57 6.97
C CYS A 729 -26.70 -9.07 7.14
N LEU A 730 -27.72 -8.36 6.62
CA LEU A 730 -29.11 -8.83 6.59
C LEU A 730 -29.37 -10.02 5.65
N ASP A 731 -28.72 -10.09 4.49
CA ASP A 731 -28.86 -11.21 3.55
C ASP A 731 -28.13 -12.47 4.06
N ILE A 732 -27.01 -12.27 4.79
CA ILE A 732 -26.24 -13.33 5.46
C ILE A 732 -26.98 -13.81 6.71
N THR A 733 -27.34 -12.91 7.62
CA THR A 733 -27.75 -13.34 8.94
C THR A 733 -29.18 -13.83 8.93
N GLY A 734 -30.04 -13.29 8.04
CA GLY A 734 -31.47 -13.58 8.00
C GLY A 734 -32.22 -13.25 9.30
N TYR A 735 -31.50 -12.72 10.29
CA TYR A 735 -31.88 -12.49 11.68
C TYR A 735 -31.03 -11.36 12.28
N TYR A 736 -31.39 -10.92 13.48
CA TYR A 736 -30.69 -9.88 14.23
C TYR A 736 -29.19 -10.18 14.40
N GLN A 737 -28.33 -9.24 13.98
CA GLN A 737 -26.88 -9.45 13.85
C GLN A 737 -26.20 -9.91 15.13
N PHE A 738 -26.70 -9.47 16.29
CA PHE A 738 -26.21 -9.93 17.57
C PHE A 738 -26.37 -11.46 17.71
N GLU A 739 -27.56 -11.99 17.45
CA GLU A 739 -27.87 -13.42 17.55
C GLU A 739 -27.12 -14.25 16.51
N SER A 740 -26.84 -13.66 15.36
CA SER A 740 -26.28 -14.36 14.22
C SER A 740 -24.77 -14.29 14.13
N ILE A 741 -24.14 -13.18 14.47
CA ILE A 741 -22.67 -13.04 14.34
C ILE A 741 -22.00 -13.13 15.70
N PHE A 742 -22.48 -12.35 16.67
CA PHE A 742 -21.78 -12.18 17.93
C PHE A 742 -21.99 -13.37 18.86
N LEU A 743 -23.25 -13.76 19.06
CA LEU A 743 -23.61 -14.86 19.96
C LEU A 743 -22.93 -16.19 19.59
N PRO A 744 -22.88 -16.63 18.31
CA PRO A 744 -22.18 -17.87 17.98
C PRO A 744 -20.68 -17.79 18.25
N ILE A 745 -20.05 -16.63 18.04
CA ILE A 745 -18.62 -16.44 18.36
C ILE A 745 -18.41 -16.54 19.87
N CYS A 746 -19.24 -15.87 20.69
CA CYS A 746 -19.16 -15.94 22.15
C CYS A 746 -19.32 -17.39 22.64
N LEU A 747 -20.40 -18.07 22.25
CA LEU A 747 -20.68 -19.45 22.65
C LEU A 747 -19.58 -20.41 22.20
N PHE A 748 -18.99 -20.19 21.02
CA PHE A 748 -17.86 -20.98 20.55
C PHE A 748 -16.63 -20.77 21.43
N LEU A 749 -16.29 -19.54 21.79
CA LEU A 749 -15.15 -19.24 22.67
C LEU A 749 -15.38 -19.80 24.08
N GLU A 750 -16.58 -19.67 24.62
CA GLU A 750 -16.98 -20.26 25.89
C GLU A 750 -16.87 -21.79 25.86
N SER A 751 -17.29 -22.44 24.76
CA SER A 751 -17.15 -23.90 24.58
C SER A 751 -15.69 -24.38 24.47
N LEU A 752 -14.74 -23.47 24.28
CA LEU A 752 -13.31 -23.74 24.28
C LEU A 752 -12.68 -23.50 25.65
N ASP A 753 -13.44 -23.12 26.68
CA ASP A 753 -12.99 -22.74 28.01
C ASP A 753 -12.20 -21.41 28.06
N VAL A 754 -12.58 -20.42 27.22
CA VAL A 754 -12.11 -19.02 27.37
C VAL A 754 -12.68 -18.42 28.66
N ASP A 755 -11.87 -17.69 29.42
CA ASP A 755 -12.25 -17.10 30.69
C ASP A 755 -12.98 -15.75 30.49
N PHE A 756 -14.28 -15.73 30.75
CA PHE A 756 -15.10 -14.50 30.73
C PHE A 756 -15.33 -13.98 32.15
N GLN A 757 -14.88 -12.76 32.42
CA GLN A 757 -15.03 -12.10 33.72
C GLN A 757 -15.99 -10.89 33.60
N PHE A 758 -17.24 -11.10 34.00
CA PHE A 758 -18.29 -10.07 34.06
C PHE A 758 -18.14 -9.18 35.30
N ASP A 759 -18.90 -8.08 35.35
CA ASP A 759 -18.84 -7.03 36.37
C ASP A 759 -17.38 -6.66 36.73
N THR A 760 -16.54 -6.51 35.70
CA THR A 760 -15.10 -6.25 35.83
C THR A 760 -14.71 -5.07 34.95
N LYS A 761 -14.60 -3.89 35.57
CA LYS A 761 -14.25 -2.63 34.90
C LYS A 761 -12.78 -2.28 35.06
N VAL A 762 -12.09 -1.98 33.96
CA VAL A 762 -10.71 -1.48 33.99
C VAL A 762 -10.72 0.02 34.28
N ARG A 763 -10.06 0.43 35.36
CA ARG A 763 -10.00 1.83 35.80
C ARG A 763 -8.74 2.53 35.31
N ALA A 764 -7.60 1.85 35.35
CA ALA A 764 -6.32 2.38 34.93
C ALA A 764 -5.36 1.26 34.50
N ILE A 765 -4.38 1.64 33.69
CA ILE A 765 -3.29 0.77 33.24
C ILE A 765 -1.98 1.38 33.74
N ALA A 766 -1.23 0.64 34.55
CA ALA A 766 0.06 1.08 35.05
C ALA A 766 1.19 0.57 34.15
N THR A 767 2.15 1.43 33.85
CA THR A 767 3.30 1.12 32.99
C THR A 767 4.61 1.29 33.73
N THR A 768 5.54 0.38 33.50
CA THR A 768 6.97 0.55 33.82
C THR A 768 7.70 1.07 32.59
N SER A 769 8.73 1.89 32.79
CA SER A 769 9.55 2.45 31.71
C SER A 769 10.98 1.96 31.87
N ASP A 770 11.56 1.41 30.81
CA ASP A 770 12.97 1.04 30.73
C ASP A 770 13.52 1.44 29.36
N ASN A 771 14.57 2.28 29.35
CA ASN A 771 15.32 2.75 28.17
C ASN A 771 14.46 2.99 26.91
N ASP A 772 13.59 4.01 26.96
CA ASP A 772 12.64 4.44 25.90
C ASP A 772 11.49 3.46 25.55
N SER A 773 11.42 2.28 26.18
CA SER A 773 10.32 1.32 26.01
C SER A 773 9.43 1.25 27.26
N ARG A 774 8.10 1.15 27.06
CA ARG A 774 7.14 0.98 28.15
C ARG A 774 6.55 -0.43 28.12
N THR A 775 6.28 -0.97 29.29
CA THR A 775 5.59 -2.26 29.44
C THR A 775 4.47 -2.09 30.44
N ILE A 776 3.28 -2.61 30.13
CA ILE A 776 2.19 -2.65 31.10
C ILE A 776 2.56 -3.69 32.15
N SER A 777 2.63 -3.24 33.41
CA SER A 777 2.97 -4.07 34.54
C SER A 777 1.76 -4.44 35.40
N ARG A 778 0.67 -3.66 35.32
CA ARG A 778 -0.52 -3.88 36.16
C ARG A 778 -1.79 -3.28 35.57
N LEU A 779 -2.91 -3.97 35.79
CA LEU A 779 -4.27 -3.48 35.58
C LEU A 779 -4.92 -3.16 36.93
N GLU A 780 -5.47 -1.95 37.07
CA GLU A 780 -6.32 -1.57 38.21
C GLU A 780 -7.78 -1.83 37.81
N LEU A 781 -8.43 -2.75 38.52
CA LEU A 781 -9.75 -3.28 38.19
C LEU A 781 -10.76 -2.91 39.29
N SER A 782 -12.03 -2.87 38.90
CA SER A 782 -13.19 -2.78 39.79
C SER A 782 -14.06 -3.98 39.48
N GLN A 783 -13.99 -5.00 40.32
CA GLN A 783 -14.68 -6.28 40.13
C GLN A 783 -15.74 -6.48 41.21
N ASN A 784 -17.00 -6.70 40.83
CA ASN A 784 -18.12 -6.80 41.78
C ASN A 784 -18.24 -5.59 42.72
N GLY A 785 -17.94 -4.40 42.21
CA GLY A 785 -17.85 -3.15 42.99
C GLY A 785 -16.61 -3.02 43.90
N PHE A 786 -15.75 -4.04 44.00
CA PHE A 786 -14.52 -4.00 44.80
C PHE A 786 -13.29 -3.63 43.96
N LEU A 787 -12.40 -2.82 44.53
CA LEU A 787 -11.13 -2.49 43.89
C LEU A 787 -10.18 -3.69 43.97
N THR A 788 -9.77 -4.19 42.81
CA THR A 788 -8.83 -5.30 42.66
C THR A 788 -7.66 -4.90 41.76
N ARG A 789 -6.57 -5.64 41.85
CA ARG A 789 -5.34 -5.38 41.08
C ARG A 789 -4.87 -6.66 40.43
N LYS A 790 -4.50 -6.57 39.16
CA LYS A 790 -3.86 -7.67 38.44
C LYS A 790 -2.46 -7.25 38.00
N ASP A 791 -1.44 -7.79 38.66
CA ASP A 791 -0.06 -7.70 38.20
C ASP A 791 0.13 -8.60 36.97
N LEU A 792 0.80 -8.08 35.95
CA LEU A 792 1.06 -8.77 34.69
C LEU A 792 2.46 -9.38 34.69
N GLY A 793 2.56 -10.61 34.19
CA GLY A 793 3.83 -11.29 33.95
C GLY A 793 4.60 -10.69 32.77
N PRO A 794 5.89 -11.03 32.60
CA PRO A 794 6.73 -10.52 31.51
C PRO A 794 6.26 -10.98 30.12
N HIS A 795 5.53 -12.08 30.04
CA HIS A 795 5.01 -12.65 28.79
C HIS A 795 3.56 -12.26 28.50
N ASP A 796 2.86 -11.70 29.49
CA ASP A 796 1.45 -11.34 29.38
C ASP A 796 1.25 -10.21 28.38
N ILE A 797 0.12 -10.26 27.68
CA ILE A 797 -0.29 -9.25 26.71
C ILE A 797 -1.64 -8.66 27.08
N VAL A 798 -1.82 -7.38 26.74
CA VAL A 798 -3.08 -6.65 26.90
C VAL A 798 -3.62 -6.27 25.54
N ILE A 799 -4.89 -6.55 25.27
CA ILE A 799 -5.58 -6.11 24.06
C ILE A 799 -6.74 -5.22 24.47
N ALA A 800 -6.69 -3.95 24.09
CA ALA A 800 -7.67 -2.94 24.50
C ALA A 800 -8.49 -2.45 23.31
N THR A 801 -9.81 -2.45 23.45
CA THR A 801 -10.71 -1.79 22.51
C THR A 801 -10.78 -0.30 22.83
N LEU A 802 -10.54 0.57 21.84
CA LEU A 802 -10.60 2.02 22.03
C LEU A 802 -11.89 2.62 21.47
N GLY A 803 -12.55 3.42 22.31
CA GLY A 803 -13.80 4.09 21.95
C GLY A 803 -14.94 3.12 21.59
N SER A 804 -16.13 3.68 21.46
CA SER A 804 -17.35 2.91 21.16
C SER A 804 -18.37 3.79 20.48
N THR A 805 -19.00 3.24 19.44
CA THR A 805 -20.11 3.89 18.72
C THR A 805 -21.42 3.87 19.50
N GLU A 806 -21.53 2.99 20.51
CA GLU A 806 -22.74 2.73 21.30
C GLU A 806 -22.77 3.57 22.60
N SER A 807 -21.65 4.24 22.90
CA SER A 807 -21.50 5.04 24.10
C SER A 807 -22.49 6.20 24.14
N GLY A 808 -23.21 6.33 25.26
CA GLY A 808 -24.18 7.39 25.50
C GLY A 808 -25.49 7.22 24.72
N THR A 809 -25.82 5.98 24.31
CA THR A 809 -27.11 5.70 23.67
C THR A 809 -28.27 5.82 24.65
N ALA A 810 -29.41 6.29 24.14
CA ALA A 810 -30.65 6.38 24.89
C ALA A 810 -31.79 5.77 24.07
N VAL A 811 -32.72 5.09 24.74
CA VAL A 811 -33.87 4.42 24.14
C VAL A 811 -35.14 5.08 24.67
N GLY A 812 -36.08 5.34 23.78
CA GLY A 812 -37.42 5.83 24.13
C GLY A 812 -38.45 4.70 24.06
N SER A 813 -39.71 5.06 23.94
CA SER A 813 -40.79 4.10 23.68
C SER A 813 -41.74 4.66 22.62
N ASN A 814 -42.81 3.93 22.35
CA ASN A 814 -43.84 4.40 21.43
C ASN A 814 -44.46 5.73 21.86
N ASP A 815 -44.55 5.97 23.17
CA ASP A 815 -45.25 7.14 23.73
C ASP A 815 -44.30 8.15 24.38
N HIS A 816 -43.03 7.82 24.56
CA HIS A 816 -42.05 8.68 25.21
C HIS A 816 -40.78 8.83 24.37
N GLN A 817 -40.26 10.06 24.28
CA GLN A 817 -38.98 10.34 23.63
C GLN A 817 -37.80 9.68 24.39
N PRO A 818 -36.66 9.41 23.72
CA PRO A 818 -35.43 9.01 24.39
C PRO A 818 -34.94 10.08 25.37
N VAL A 819 -34.63 9.70 26.61
CA VAL A 819 -34.13 10.63 27.63
C VAL A 819 -32.61 10.70 27.57
N MET A 820 -32.09 11.76 26.95
CA MET A 820 -30.66 12.04 26.90
C MET A 820 -30.19 12.70 28.21
N LEU A 821 -29.19 12.14 28.86
CA LEU A 821 -28.58 12.72 30.05
C LEU A 821 -27.76 14.00 29.71
N SER A 822 -27.59 14.91 30.67
CA SER A 822 -27.04 16.26 30.48
C SER A 822 -25.55 16.30 30.08
N PHE A 823 -25.12 17.43 29.50
CA PHE A 823 -23.82 17.63 28.84
C PHE A 823 -22.57 17.55 29.76
N ASP A 824 -22.71 17.75 31.07
CA ASP A 824 -21.59 18.08 31.98
C ASP A 824 -21.06 16.92 32.84
N ALA A 825 -21.71 15.76 32.87
CA ALA A 825 -21.24 14.65 33.70
C ALA A 825 -20.18 13.82 32.95
N CYS A 826 -18.91 13.99 33.33
CA CYS A 826 -17.79 13.12 32.95
C CYS A 826 -18.00 11.64 33.34
N ASP A 827 -19.05 11.31 34.12
CA ASP A 827 -19.35 9.98 34.65
C ASP A 827 -20.14 9.06 33.69
N GLN A 828 -20.41 9.49 32.45
CA GLN A 828 -21.31 8.79 31.50
C GLN A 828 -20.61 8.15 30.29
N PHE A 829 -19.28 8.07 30.30
CA PHE A 829 -18.54 7.36 29.26
C PHE A 829 -18.48 5.87 29.58
N ASP A 830 -18.61 5.05 28.53
CA ASP A 830 -18.29 3.65 28.70
C ASP A 830 -16.80 3.46 29.00
N GLU A 831 -16.44 2.25 29.40
CA GLU A 831 -15.07 1.93 29.78
C GLU A 831 -14.06 2.15 28.64
N ASN A 832 -14.47 1.94 27.38
CA ASN A 832 -13.58 2.08 26.22
C ASN A 832 -13.21 3.56 25.96
N TRP A 833 -14.16 4.48 26.12
CA TRP A 833 -13.88 5.92 26.05
C TRP A 833 -13.09 6.41 27.25
N SER A 834 -13.44 5.95 28.45
CA SER A 834 -12.74 6.31 29.69
C SER A 834 -11.27 5.87 29.65
N LEU A 835 -11.03 4.65 29.15
CA LEU A 835 -9.70 4.09 28.94
C LEU A 835 -8.90 4.92 27.93
N TRP A 836 -9.50 5.24 26.77
CA TRP A 836 -8.81 6.02 25.75
C TRP A 836 -8.44 7.43 26.24
N LEU A 837 -9.34 8.10 26.96
CA LEU A 837 -9.09 9.41 27.58
C LEU A 837 -7.98 9.36 28.63
N THR A 838 -7.83 8.24 29.32
CA THR A 838 -6.76 8.03 30.31
C THR A 838 -5.42 7.74 29.64
N LEU A 839 -5.42 7.00 28.53
CA LEU A 839 -4.21 6.66 27.79
C LEU A 839 -3.66 7.82 26.95
N ALA A 840 -4.53 8.65 26.36
CA ALA A 840 -4.11 9.70 25.42
C ALA A 840 -3.09 10.72 25.99
N PRO A 841 -3.21 11.22 27.23
CA PRO A 841 -2.23 12.12 27.83
C PRO A 841 -0.84 11.50 28.04
N THR A 842 -0.76 10.17 28.16
CA THR A 842 0.51 9.47 28.45
C THR A 842 1.49 9.50 27.27
N GLY A 843 1.03 9.79 26.05
CA GLY A 843 1.88 9.95 24.87
C GLY A 843 1.10 10.19 23.58
N ARG A 844 1.68 10.99 22.67
CA ARG A 844 1.04 11.37 21.39
C ARG A 844 0.64 10.19 20.52
N ASP A 845 1.34 9.08 20.65
CA ASP A 845 1.12 7.86 19.89
C ASP A 845 -0.26 7.20 20.17
N PHE A 846 -0.99 7.57 21.24
CA PHE A 846 -2.32 7.02 21.58
C PHE A 846 -3.47 7.71 20.83
N GLY A 847 -3.16 8.64 19.92
CA GLY A 847 -4.14 9.38 19.16
C GLY A 847 -4.87 10.43 20.01
N ASN A 848 -5.91 11.02 19.42
CA ASN A 848 -6.68 12.10 20.03
C ASN A 848 -8.17 11.73 20.14
N PRO A 849 -8.64 11.24 21.30
CA PRO A 849 -10.05 10.89 21.49
C PRO A 849 -11.00 12.09 21.32
N TYR A 850 -10.55 13.31 21.59
CA TYR A 850 -11.40 14.51 21.53
C TYR A 850 -11.95 14.79 20.13
N THR A 851 -11.20 14.42 19.09
CA THR A 851 -11.60 14.59 17.67
C THR A 851 -12.87 13.82 17.34
N PHE A 852 -13.06 12.67 17.98
CA PHE A 852 -14.20 11.80 17.76
C PHE A 852 -15.30 11.97 18.83
N ARG A 853 -14.93 12.45 20.02
CA ARG A 853 -15.85 12.63 21.15
C ARG A 853 -16.68 13.91 21.06
N THR A 854 -16.08 15.03 20.69
CA THR A 854 -16.66 16.38 20.94
C THR A 854 -17.65 16.84 19.86
N ARG A 855 -17.64 16.20 18.69
CA ARG A 855 -18.41 16.64 17.50
C ARG A 855 -19.75 15.93 17.38
N ARG A 856 -20.48 15.85 18.50
CA ARG A 856 -21.72 15.08 18.64
C ARG A 856 -22.77 15.39 17.55
N PRO A 857 -23.08 16.66 17.21
CA PRO A 857 -24.04 16.98 16.13
C PRO A 857 -23.68 16.38 14.78
N GLN A 858 -22.38 16.15 14.53
CA GLN A 858 -21.88 15.61 13.27
C GLN A 858 -21.75 14.08 13.28
N SER A 859 -21.87 13.44 14.45
CA SER A 859 -21.73 11.99 14.64
C SER A 859 -23.01 11.28 15.12
N MET A 860 -24.06 12.06 15.42
CA MET A 860 -25.30 11.56 15.98
C MET A 860 -26.21 10.99 14.89
N VAL A 861 -26.78 9.82 15.19
CA VAL A 861 -27.80 9.17 14.39
C VAL A 861 -28.92 8.76 15.32
N GLU A 862 -30.16 8.89 14.89
CA GLU A 862 -31.31 8.35 15.60
C GLU A 862 -31.93 7.25 14.75
N SER A 863 -32.08 6.05 15.32
CA SER A 863 -32.77 4.93 14.69
C SER A 863 -34.12 4.68 15.34
N PHE A 864 -34.96 3.92 14.67
CA PHE A 864 -36.24 3.48 15.21
C PHE A 864 -36.60 2.10 14.66
N THR A 865 -37.19 1.25 15.50
CA THR A 865 -37.64 -0.09 15.12
C THR A 865 -39.16 -0.14 15.18
N ILE A 866 -39.78 -0.49 14.06
CA ILE A 866 -41.23 -0.61 13.92
C ILE A 866 -41.58 -2.09 14.04
N THR A 867 -42.39 -2.42 15.03
CA THR A 867 -43.01 -3.75 15.20
C THR A 867 -44.49 -3.61 14.90
N THR A 868 -45.01 -4.35 13.91
CA THR A 868 -46.39 -4.17 13.44
C THR A 868 -47.07 -5.50 13.09
N GLU A 869 -48.35 -5.62 13.45
CA GLU A 869 -49.27 -6.67 12.96
C GLU A 869 -50.06 -6.19 11.72
N GLU A 870 -49.85 -4.93 11.29
CA GLU A 870 -50.51 -4.36 10.11
C GLU A 870 -49.77 -4.82 8.82
N LEU A 871 -50.25 -5.92 8.26
CA LEU A 871 -49.65 -6.53 7.07
C LEU A 871 -49.86 -5.73 5.79
N ASN A 872 -50.88 -4.87 5.68
CA ASN A 872 -51.11 -4.08 4.47
C ASN A 872 -50.04 -2.99 4.29
N PHE A 873 -49.55 -2.42 5.38
CA PHE A 873 -48.48 -1.45 5.45
C PHE A 873 -47.17 -2.11 5.04
N PHE A 874 -46.87 -3.30 5.58
CA PHE A 874 -45.72 -4.09 5.15
C PHE A 874 -45.78 -4.46 3.66
N ASN A 875 -46.94 -4.91 3.18
CA ASN A 875 -47.15 -5.26 1.77
C ASN A 875 -47.06 -4.04 0.86
N TYR A 876 -47.58 -2.89 1.28
CA TYR A 876 -47.44 -1.61 0.57
C TYR A 876 -45.96 -1.26 0.42
N LEU A 877 -45.19 -1.25 1.52
CA LEU A 877 -43.76 -0.96 1.49
C LEU A 877 -42.99 -1.93 0.59
N THR A 878 -43.33 -3.21 0.62
CA THR A 878 -42.72 -4.23 -0.23
C THR A 878 -43.08 -4.03 -1.71
N SER A 879 -44.31 -3.63 -2.01
CA SER A 879 -44.76 -3.37 -3.40
C SER A 879 -44.00 -2.23 -4.08
N LEU A 880 -43.51 -1.24 -3.30
CA LEU A 880 -42.69 -0.15 -3.83
C LEU A 880 -41.38 -0.65 -4.45
N SER A 881 -40.83 -1.75 -3.93
CA SER A 881 -39.54 -2.29 -4.34
C SER A 881 -39.55 -3.01 -5.70
N GLN A 882 -40.73 -3.36 -6.25
CA GLN A 882 -40.89 -4.10 -7.52
C GLN A 882 -40.04 -5.39 -7.65
N SER A 883 -39.43 -5.89 -6.57
CA SER A 883 -38.61 -7.10 -6.58
C SER A 883 -39.49 -8.35 -6.51
N THR A 884 -39.09 -9.39 -7.23
CA THR A 884 -39.70 -10.73 -7.14
C THR A 884 -39.42 -11.43 -5.81
N LEU A 885 -38.41 -10.96 -5.07
CA LEU A 885 -38.10 -11.36 -3.70
C LEU A 885 -38.74 -10.33 -2.76
N ALA A 886 -39.55 -10.77 -1.81
CA ALA A 886 -40.27 -9.90 -0.86
C ALA A 886 -39.37 -9.23 0.21
N THR A 887 -38.07 -9.03 -0.06
CA THR A 887 -37.04 -8.66 0.92
C THR A 887 -35.94 -7.76 0.33
N GLY A 888 -35.27 -6.96 1.17
CA GLY A 888 -34.03 -6.26 0.80
C GLY A 888 -34.21 -4.87 0.16
N ALA A 889 -35.27 -4.15 0.52
CA ALA A 889 -35.54 -2.80 0.02
C ALA A 889 -35.09 -1.71 1.01
N LEU A 890 -34.47 -0.65 0.47
CA LEU A 890 -34.05 0.54 1.19
C LEU A 890 -34.79 1.76 0.62
N ILE A 891 -35.62 2.41 1.44
CA ILE A 891 -36.40 3.58 1.07
C ILE A 891 -35.71 4.82 1.65
N VAL A 892 -35.32 5.76 0.79
CA VAL A 892 -34.62 7.00 1.14
C VAL A 892 -35.59 8.17 0.99
N LEU A 893 -36.04 8.72 2.12
CA LEU A 893 -36.91 9.90 2.18
C LEU A 893 -36.06 11.16 2.18
N ARG A 894 -35.47 11.45 1.03
CA ARG A 894 -34.47 12.50 0.87
C ARG A 894 -35.01 13.91 1.16
N GLU A 895 -36.29 14.14 0.90
CA GLU A 895 -36.92 15.46 1.10
C GLU A 895 -37.22 15.72 2.58
N SER A 896 -37.26 14.68 3.42
CA SER A 896 -37.40 14.83 4.86
C SER A 896 -36.29 15.72 5.44
N GLN A 897 -36.65 16.66 6.32
CA GLN A 897 -35.68 17.46 7.08
C GLN A 897 -34.78 16.58 7.95
N TRP A 898 -35.29 15.47 8.47
CA TRP A 898 -34.53 14.50 9.26
C TRP A 898 -33.61 13.61 8.43
N LYS A 899 -33.77 13.61 7.09
CA LYS A 899 -33.08 12.69 6.17
C LYS A 899 -33.33 11.23 6.56
N LEU A 900 -34.62 10.88 6.63
CA LEU A 900 -35.12 9.56 7.00
C LEU A 900 -34.77 8.48 5.95
N ASN A 901 -34.43 7.30 6.45
CA ASN A 901 -34.20 6.09 5.68
C ASN A 901 -34.95 4.93 6.35
N LEU A 902 -35.55 4.05 5.56
CA LEU A 902 -36.28 2.87 6.03
C LEU A 902 -35.74 1.62 5.33
N CYS A 903 -35.40 0.61 6.12
CA CYS A 903 -34.91 -0.69 5.69
C CYS A 903 -35.98 -1.76 5.92
N ILE A 904 -36.20 -2.59 4.90
CA ILE A 904 -37.16 -3.70 4.93
C ILE A 904 -36.35 -5.01 4.92
N PRO A 905 -36.01 -5.54 6.11
CA PRO A 905 -35.24 -6.78 6.22
C PRO A 905 -36.09 -8.00 5.90
N ALA A 906 -35.42 -9.12 5.61
CA ALA A 906 -36.07 -10.42 5.54
C ALA A 906 -36.76 -10.76 6.87
N GLN A 907 -37.94 -11.36 6.79
CA GLN A 907 -38.75 -11.74 7.95
C GLN A 907 -38.70 -13.26 8.16
N PRO A 908 -38.74 -13.75 9.41
CA PRO A 908 -38.65 -12.99 10.65
C PRO A 908 -37.24 -12.43 10.91
N VAL A 909 -37.15 -11.25 11.55
CA VAL A 909 -35.89 -10.60 11.97
C VAL A 909 -35.37 -11.19 13.28
N PHE A 910 -36.26 -11.56 14.19
CA PHE A 910 -35.91 -12.18 15.46
C PHE A 910 -36.35 -13.64 15.46
N GLN A 911 -35.58 -14.51 16.12
CA GLN A 911 -35.85 -15.95 16.12
C GLN A 911 -37.26 -16.32 16.61
N TYR A 912 -37.75 -15.61 17.63
CA TYR A 912 -39.07 -15.86 18.25
C TYR A 912 -40.12 -14.84 17.82
N GLN A 913 -39.92 -14.18 16.67
CA GLN A 913 -40.92 -13.29 16.10
C GLN A 913 -42.12 -14.10 15.58
N PRO A 914 -43.36 -13.79 16.02
CA PRO A 914 -44.58 -14.41 15.50
C PRO A 914 -44.74 -14.25 13.98
N GLU A 915 -45.41 -15.21 13.33
CA GLU A 915 -45.57 -15.22 11.86
C GLU A 915 -46.45 -14.07 11.33
N ASP A 916 -47.32 -13.51 12.16
CA ASP A 916 -48.22 -12.39 11.89
C ASP A 916 -47.61 -11.02 12.22
N VAL A 917 -46.46 -11.00 12.89
CA VAL A 917 -45.74 -9.77 13.25
C VAL A 917 -44.66 -9.47 12.22
N ARG A 918 -44.47 -8.19 11.89
CA ARG A 918 -43.42 -7.70 11.00
C ARG A 918 -42.54 -6.71 11.74
N VAL A 919 -41.23 -6.79 11.51
CA VAL A 919 -40.26 -5.85 12.07
C VAL A 919 -39.53 -5.10 10.97
N LEU A 920 -39.59 -3.78 11.02
CA LEU A 920 -38.90 -2.87 10.11
C LEU A 920 -37.92 -2.01 10.92
N TRP A 921 -36.89 -1.49 10.24
CA TRP A 921 -35.91 -0.63 10.89
C TRP A 921 -35.68 0.63 10.07
N GLY A 922 -35.63 1.78 10.71
CA GLY A 922 -35.33 3.05 10.06
C GLY A 922 -34.36 3.90 10.85
N PHE A 923 -33.82 4.92 10.20
CA PHE A 923 -32.90 5.87 10.83
C PHE A 923 -32.88 7.23 10.14
N ALA A 924 -32.53 8.25 10.90
CA ALA A 924 -32.35 9.62 10.46
C ALA A 924 -30.89 10.06 10.63
N LEU A 925 -30.37 10.73 9.61
CA LEU A 925 -29.01 11.25 9.61
C LEU A 925 -28.93 12.70 10.13
N PHE A 926 -30.07 13.35 10.34
CA PHE A 926 -30.15 14.70 10.91
C PHE A 926 -31.28 14.85 11.95
N PRO A 927 -31.22 14.10 13.07
CA PRO A 927 -32.30 14.05 14.06
C PRO A 927 -32.50 15.36 14.86
N GLU A 928 -31.52 16.26 14.85
CA GLU A 928 -31.65 17.59 15.47
C GLU A 928 -32.55 18.54 14.66
N GLY A 929 -32.83 18.23 13.38
CA GLY A 929 -33.68 19.04 12.52
C GLY A 929 -35.15 18.99 12.92
N ILE A 930 -35.89 20.07 12.65
CA ILE A 930 -37.35 20.13 12.87
C ILE A 930 -38.07 19.37 11.74
N GLY A 931 -39.01 18.48 12.08
CA GLY A 931 -39.74 17.68 11.09
C GLY A 931 -40.66 18.48 10.17
N ASP A 932 -40.99 17.89 9.02
CA ASP A 932 -41.84 18.52 8.00
C ASP A 932 -43.31 18.53 8.42
N TYR A 933 -43.77 17.50 9.13
CA TYR A 933 -45.15 17.37 9.60
C TYR A 933 -45.24 17.41 11.13
N VAL A 934 -44.39 16.66 11.81
CA VAL A 934 -44.20 16.77 13.26
C VAL A 934 -43.24 17.92 13.51
N LYS A 935 -43.76 19.08 13.92
CA LYS A 935 -43.02 20.34 14.08
C LYS A 935 -42.11 20.37 15.32
N LYS A 936 -41.34 19.30 15.53
CA LYS A 936 -40.37 19.11 16.61
C LYS A 936 -39.06 18.54 16.06
N PRO A 937 -37.93 18.77 16.75
CA PRO A 937 -36.73 17.95 16.54
C PRO A 937 -37.04 16.47 16.74
N MET A 938 -36.46 15.59 15.92
CA MET A 938 -36.70 14.14 16.04
C MET A 938 -36.32 13.61 17.43
N LEU A 939 -35.24 14.16 18.00
CA LEU A 939 -34.76 13.83 19.36
C LEU A 939 -35.80 14.09 20.48
N GLN A 940 -36.85 14.86 20.18
CA GLN A 940 -37.95 15.19 21.10
C GLN A 940 -39.26 14.48 20.73
N CYS A 941 -39.19 13.51 19.82
CA CYS A 941 -40.35 12.77 19.35
C CYS A 941 -40.43 11.41 20.04
N SER A 942 -41.65 11.00 20.38
CA SER A 942 -41.93 9.59 20.70
C SER A 942 -41.91 8.72 19.43
N GLY A 943 -41.94 7.40 19.61
CA GLY A 943 -42.08 6.47 18.50
C GLY A 943 -43.31 6.74 17.62
N ALA A 944 -44.47 7.04 18.23
CA ALA A 944 -45.70 7.35 17.51
C ALA A 944 -45.60 8.63 16.66
N GLU A 945 -44.88 9.63 17.15
CA GLU A 945 -44.64 10.88 16.40
C GLU A 945 -43.68 10.66 15.24
N ILE A 946 -42.62 9.87 15.43
CA ILE A 946 -41.72 9.47 14.33
C ILE A 946 -42.50 8.69 13.27
N MET A 947 -43.40 7.80 13.69
CA MET A 947 -44.27 7.05 12.79
C MET A 947 -45.24 7.96 12.02
N THR A 948 -45.74 9.03 12.66
CA THR A 948 -46.58 10.04 12.02
C THR A 948 -45.83 10.76 10.89
N GLU A 949 -44.60 11.23 11.15
CA GLU A 949 -43.76 11.86 10.13
C GLU A 949 -43.50 10.91 8.96
N LEU A 950 -43.15 9.65 9.26
CA LEU A 950 -42.88 8.62 8.26
C LEU A 950 -44.09 8.38 7.35
N LEU A 951 -45.27 8.13 7.93
CA LEU A 951 -46.50 7.85 7.17
C LEU A 951 -46.91 9.02 6.27
N LYS A 952 -46.70 10.27 6.71
CA LYS A 952 -46.95 11.46 5.90
C LYS A 952 -46.01 11.56 4.70
N HIS A 953 -44.71 11.29 4.87
CA HIS A 953 -43.78 11.23 3.73
C HIS A 953 -44.08 10.10 2.74
N LEU A 954 -44.62 8.98 3.24
CA LEU A 954 -45.07 7.85 2.43
C LEU A 954 -46.45 8.07 1.78
N ASN A 955 -47.17 9.14 2.15
CA ASN A 955 -48.58 9.36 1.76
C ASN A 955 -49.50 8.17 2.10
N TYR A 956 -49.27 7.50 3.24
CA TYR A 956 -50.05 6.34 3.68
C TYR A 956 -51.05 6.74 4.80
N PRO A 957 -52.31 6.27 4.77
CA PRO A 957 -53.33 6.64 5.76
C PRO A 957 -52.99 6.10 7.16
N SER A 958 -53.13 6.95 8.18
CA SER A 958 -52.52 6.71 9.49
C SER A 958 -53.42 6.01 10.53
N GLU A 959 -54.75 6.03 10.37
CA GLU A 959 -55.69 5.61 11.42
C GLU A 959 -55.61 4.12 11.81
N LEU A 960 -55.32 3.23 10.87
CA LEU A 960 -55.27 1.78 11.11
C LEU A 960 -53.89 1.30 11.62
N VAL A 961 -52.83 2.04 11.30
CA VAL A 961 -51.46 1.61 11.58
C VAL A 961 -51.11 1.76 13.06
N PHE A 962 -51.54 2.85 13.70
CA PHE A 962 -51.19 3.14 15.10
C PHE A 962 -51.73 2.14 16.12
N ARG A 963 -52.83 1.43 15.82
CA ARG A 963 -53.44 0.46 16.76
C ARG A 963 -52.66 -0.85 16.87
N HIS A 964 -51.91 -1.20 15.82
CA HIS A 964 -51.23 -2.48 15.69
C HIS A 964 -49.73 -2.32 15.48
N THR A 965 -49.19 -1.14 15.83
CA THR A 965 -47.79 -0.81 15.58
C THR A 965 -47.16 -0.16 16.79
N VAL A 966 -46.01 -0.68 17.20
CA VAL A 966 -45.15 -0.14 18.24
C VAL A 966 -43.85 0.29 17.59
N ASN A 967 -43.45 1.55 17.79
CA ASN A 967 -42.21 2.09 17.27
C ASN A 967 -41.27 2.47 18.43
N ILE A 968 -40.04 1.93 18.42
CA ILE A 968 -39.05 2.16 19.48
C ILE A 968 -37.91 3.02 18.96
N PRO A 969 -37.80 4.30 19.38
CA PRO A 969 -36.71 5.19 18.98
C PRO A 969 -35.45 5.00 19.83
N ARG A 970 -34.29 5.20 19.22
CA ARG A 970 -32.98 5.09 19.85
C ARG A 970 -32.02 6.17 19.33
N VAL A 971 -31.53 7.01 20.24
CA VAL A 971 -30.52 8.03 19.94
C VAL A 971 -29.13 7.44 20.14
N MET A 972 -28.26 7.61 19.13
CA MET A 972 -26.88 7.16 19.13
C MET A 972 -25.92 8.33 18.84
N PRO A 973 -25.41 9.01 19.89
CA PRO A 973 -24.62 10.24 19.73
C PRO A 973 -23.30 10.10 18.96
N ARG A 974 -22.75 8.88 18.88
CA ARG A 974 -21.42 8.60 18.34
C ARG A 974 -21.43 7.54 17.24
N MET A 975 -22.60 7.21 16.69
CA MET A 975 -22.73 6.14 15.71
C MET A 975 -21.84 6.37 14.47
N SER A 976 -21.83 7.59 13.93
CA SER A 976 -20.99 7.96 12.78
C SER A 976 -19.68 8.64 13.18
N ALA A 977 -19.28 8.59 14.45
CA ALA A 977 -18.02 9.20 14.93
C ALA A 977 -16.80 8.61 14.18
N ILE A 978 -16.87 7.33 13.79
CA ILE A 978 -15.86 6.64 12.97
C ILE A 978 -15.67 7.26 11.57
N PHE A 979 -16.55 8.15 11.12
CA PHE A 979 -16.45 8.82 9.83
C PHE A 979 -16.07 10.29 9.94
N LEU A 980 -15.90 10.84 11.14
CA LEU A 980 -15.51 12.24 11.32
C LEU A 980 -14.17 12.52 10.64
N ALA A 981 -14.06 13.68 9.98
CA ALA A 981 -12.82 14.09 9.34
C ALA A 981 -11.69 14.27 10.37
N HIS A 982 -10.55 13.62 10.13
CA HIS A 982 -9.42 13.54 11.06
C HIS A 982 -8.09 13.39 10.30
N SER A 983 -6.99 13.79 10.92
CA SER A 983 -5.61 13.50 10.49
C SER A 983 -5.20 12.08 10.91
N ARG A 984 -4.22 11.50 10.21
CA ARG A 984 -3.72 10.15 10.47
C ARG A 984 -3.39 9.91 11.95
N ASP A 985 -2.68 10.84 12.58
CA ASP A 985 -2.14 10.66 13.93
C ASP A 985 -3.21 10.84 15.03
N GLU A 986 -4.48 11.08 14.67
CA GLU A 986 -5.59 11.17 15.63
C GLU A 986 -6.15 9.79 16.00
N ARG A 987 -5.89 8.76 15.18
CA ARG A 987 -6.11 7.36 15.53
C ARG A 987 -4.76 6.71 15.83
N PRO A 988 -4.64 5.93 16.91
CA PRO A 988 -3.41 5.22 17.19
C PRO A 988 -3.20 4.04 16.23
N ASP A 989 -1.93 3.70 15.96
CA ASP A 989 -1.58 2.47 15.26
C ASP A 989 -1.99 1.24 16.13
N VAL A 990 -2.43 0.16 15.48
CA VAL A 990 -2.90 -1.08 16.16
C VAL A 990 -1.87 -1.72 17.10
N VAL A 991 -0.59 -1.69 16.71
CA VAL A 991 0.53 -2.24 17.51
C VAL A 991 1.53 -1.13 17.73
N ARG A 992 1.90 -0.92 18.99
CA ARG A 992 2.75 0.17 19.42
C ARG A 992 4.22 -0.23 19.37
N ARG A 993 5.06 0.68 18.87
CA ARG A 993 6.53 0.52 18.96
C ARG A 993 7.07 0.91 20.32
N SER A 994 6.40 1.85 21.00
CA SER A 994 6.77 2.40 22.30
C SER A 994 6.26 1.57 23.48
N THR A 995 5.39 0.58 23.25
CA THR A 995 4.86 -0.28 24.32
C THR A 995 4.84 -1.74 23.88
N SER A 996 5.55 -2.60 24.62
CA SER A 996 5.95 -3.95 24.18
C SER A 996 4.83 -5.00 24.25
N ASN A 997 3.83 -4.81 25.11
CA ASN A 997 2.82 -5.81 25.43
C ASN A 997 1.36 -5.31 25.35
N ILE A 998 1.08 -4.21 24.63
CA ILE A 998 -0.29 -3.74 24.37
C ILE A 998 -0.63 -3.70 22.88
N GLY A 999 -1.82 -4.19 22.54
CA GLY A 999 -2.46 -4.03 21.25
C GLY A 999 -3.74 -3.22 21.36
N LEU A 1000 -3.97 -2.34 20.40
CA LEU A 1000 -5.17 -1.51 20.32
C LEU A 1000 -6.04 -2.01 19.17
N VAL A 1001 -7.31 -2.28 19.44
CA VAL A 1001 -8.27 -2.83 18.48
C VAL A 1001 -9.54 -2.00 18.41
N GLY A 1002 -10.37 -2.24 17.38
CA GLY A 1002 -11.66 -1.56 17.19
C GLY A 1002 -11.71 -0.67 15.94
N GLN A 1003 -12.69 0.23 15.88
CA GLN A 1003 -12.92 1.11 14.72
C GLN A 1003 -12.19 2.46 14.82
N PHE A 1004 -11.61 2.76 15.98
CA PHE A 1004 -10.90 4.01 16.24
C PHE A 1004 -9.38 3.89 16.18
N VAL A 1005 -8.86 2.73 15.76
CA VAL A 1005 -7.43 2.50 15.49
C VAL A 1005 -7.16 2.64 13.99
N GLU A 1006 -5.92 2.94 13.63
CA GLU A 1006 -5.54 3.23 12.25
C GLU A 1006 -5.10 1.95 11.50
N ILE A 1007 -5.88 1.58 10.48
CA ILE A 1007 -5.53 0.55 9.50
C ILE A 1007 -5.37 1.19 8.13
N PRO A 1008 -4.13 1.32 7.62
CA PRO A 1008 -3.88 1.96 6.33
C PRO A 1008 -4.68 1.33 5.20
N GLN A 1009 -5.35 2.17 4.41
CA GLN A 1009 -6.11 1.82 3.22
C GLN A 1009 -7.40 1.00 3.45
N TYR A 1010 -7.64 0.44 4.65
CA TYR A 1010 -8.86 -0.31 4.97
C TYR A 1010 -9.94 0.65 5.50
N SER A 1011 -11.20 0.46 5.10
CA SER A 1011 -12.29 1.41 5.41
C SER A 1011 -13.09 0.99 6.64
N CYS A 1012 -13.37 1.92 7.57
CA CYS A 1012 -14.20 1.64 8.77
C CYS A 1012 -15.66 1.29 8.45
N ILE A 1013 -16.07 1.43 7.20
CA ILE A 1013 -17.38 1.00 6.68
C ILE A 1013 -17.50 -0.53 6.66
N ASP A 1014 -16.39 -1.27 6.54
CA ASP A 1014 -16.41 -2.73 6.58
C ASP A 1014 -16.66 -3.22 8.01
N MET A 1015 -17.64 -4.10 8.21
CA MET A 1015 -17.88 -4.72 9.52
C MET A 1015 -16.66 -5.52 10.00
N SER A 1016 -15.83 -6.01 9.07
CA SER A 1016 -14.58 -6.71 9.36
C SER A 1016 -13.44 -5.80 9.84
N TYR A 1017 -13.62 -4.47 9.92
CA TYR A 1017 -12.56 -3.57 10.40
C TYR A 1017 -12.07 -3.98 11.80
N ALA A 1018 -13.01 -4.29 12.69
CA ALA A 1018 -12.72 -4.75 14.04
C ALA A 1018 -11.92 -6.07 14.03
N ALA A 1019 -12.37 -7.06 13.25
CA ALA A 1019 -11.67 -8.34 13.09
C ALA A 1019 -10.29 -8.18 12.44
N ARG A 1020 -10.13 -7.23 11.50
CA ARG A 1020 -8.85 -6.90 10.87
C ARG A 1020 -7.87 -6.29 11.86
N SER A 1021 -8.34 -5.37 12.72
CA SER A 1021 -7.51 -4.81 13.79
C SER A 1021 -6.99 -5.91 14.73
N ALA A 1022 -7.88 -6.82 15.14
CA ALA A 1022 -7.54 -7.98 15.98
C ALA A 1022 -6.48 -8.88 15.32
N GLN A 1023 -6.67 -9.22 14.04
CA GLN A 1023 -5.71 -10.02 13.28
C GLN A 1023 -4.32 -9.38 13.24
N MET A 1024 -4.24 -8.05 13.01
CA MET A 1024 -2.98 -7.32 12.99
C MET A 1024 -2.34 -7.24 14.38
N VAL A 1025 -3.13 -7.04 15.44
CA VAL A 1025 -2.65 -7.02 16.82
C VAL A 1025 -2.06 -8.36 17.23
N VAL A 1026 -2.78 -9.46 17.03
CA VAL A 1026 -2.30 -10.80 17.39
C VAL A 1026 -1.03 -11.14 16.59
N SER A 1027 -1.00 -10.84 15.28
CA SER A 1027 0.19 -11.02 14.45
C SER A 1027 1.40 -10.22 14.96
N GLY A 1028 1.18 -8.99 15.46
CA GLY A 1028 2.23 -8.13 15.98
C GLY A 1028 2.72 -8.57 17.36
N LEU A 1029 1.82 -8.80 18.32
CA LEU A 1029 2.16 -9.13 19.70
C LEU A 1029 2.74 -10.53 19.86
N MET A 1030 2.21 -11.52 19.12
CA MET A 1030 2.67 -12.92 19.20
C MET A 1030 3.83 -13.23 18.25
N GLY A 1031 4.16 -12.30 17.36
CA GLY A 1031 5.24 -12.50 16.41
C GLY A 1031 4.99 -13.56 15.34
N ILE A 1032 3.73 -13.73 14.94
CA ILE A 1032 3.30 -14.72 13.93
C ILE A 1032 2.82 -14.03 12.64
N ASP A 1033 2.90 -14.72 11.50
CA ASP A 1033 2.25 -14.28 10.27
C ASP A 1033 0.87 -14.92 10.13
N ILE A 1034 -0.17 -14.09 10.16
CA ILE A 1034 -1.53 -14.51 9.86
C ILE A 1034 -1.83 -14.16 8.40
N PRO A 1035 -2.13 -15.15 7.52
CA PRO A 1035 -2.41 -14.91 6.12
C PRO A 1035 -3.58 -13.95 5.92
N SER A 1036 -3.38 -12.95 5.05
CA SER A 1036 -4.43 -12.00 4.67
C SER A 1036 -5.04 -12.42 3.34
N ALA A 1037 -6.29 -12.88 3.33
CA ALA A 1037 -7.02 -13.28 2.11
C ALA A 1037 -7.53 -12.10 1.26
N GLU A 1038 -7.18 -10.86 1.61
CA GLU A 1038 -7.68 -9.67 0.93
C GLU A 1038 -7.19 -9.53 -0.51
N VAL A 1039 -8.14 -9.42 -1.44
CA VAL A 1039 -7.85 -9.16 -2.86
C VAL A 1039 -7.57 -7.68 -3.05
N ARG A 1040 -6.30 -7.30 -3.25
CA ARG A 1040 -5.95 -5.94 -3.69
C ARG A 1040 -6.54 -5.66 -5.07
N ARG A 1041 -7.52 -4.75 -5.11
CA ARG A 1041 -8.17 -4.32 -6.36
C ARG A 1041 -7.28 -3.33 -7.10
N SER A 1042 -7.25 -3.46 -8.42
CA SER A 1042 -6.46 -2.57 -9.28
C SER A 1042 -7.08 -1.17 -9.29
N LEU A 1043 -6.37 -0.18 -8.74
CA LEU A 1043 -6.77 1.23 -8.80
C LEU A 1043 -7.01 1.68 -10.25
N THR A 1044 -6.15 1.25 -11.18
CA THR A 1044 -6.30 1.58 -12.61
C THR A 1044 -7.60 1.02 -13.19
N ALA A 1045 -7.96 -0.22 -12.86
CA ALA A 1045 -9.20 -0.82 -13.34
C ALA A 1045 -10.41 -0.07 -12.80
N LEU A 1046 -10.36 0.34 -11.53
CA LEU A 1046 -11.42 1.14 -10.91
C LEU A 1046 -11.56 2.51 -11.57
N LEU A 1047 -10.44 3.21 -11.81
CA LEU A 1047 -10.43 4.52 -12.48
C LEU A 1047 -11.04 4.46 -13.89
N ILE A 1048 -10.63 3.46 -14.68
CA ILE A 1048 -11.19 3.23 -16.02
C ILE A 1048 -12.69 2.94 -15.91
N ARG A 1049 -13.09 2.13 -14.94
CA ARG A 1049 -14.50 1.81 -14.71
C ARG A 1049 -15.30 3.08 -14.40
N ILE A 1050 -14.84 3.95 -13.50
CA ILE A 1050 -15.50 5.24 -13.19
C ILE A 1050 -15.65 6.12 -14.45
N LEU A 1051 -14.61 6.21 -15.27
CA LEU A 1051 -14.64 7.03 -16.49
C LEU A 1051 -15.59 6.47 -17.55
N LEU A 1052 -15.58 5.16 -17.75
CA LEU A 1052 -16.37 4.47 -18.78
C LEU A 1052 -17.75 4.04 -18.28
N TRP A 1053 -18.08 4.27 -17.02
CA TRP A 1053 -19.36 3.86 -16.42
C TRP A 1053 -20.48 4.68 -17.02
N LYS A 1054 -21.16 4.20 -18.06
CA LYS A 1054 -22.26 4.96 -18.65
C LYS A 1054 -23.41 5.11 -17.66
#